data_AF-A0A093CAY8-F1
#
_entry.id   AF-A0A093CAY8-F1
#
_cell.length_a   1.000
_cell.length_b   1.000
_cell.length_c   1.000
_cell.angle_alpha   90.00
_cell.angle_beta   90.00
_cell.angle_gamma   90.00
#
_symmetry.space_group_name_H-M   'P 1'
#
loop_
_entity.id
_entity.type
_entity.pdbx_description
1 polymer ?
#
loop_
_entity_poly.entity_id
_entity_poly.type
_entity_poly.pdbx_seq_one_letter_code
_entity_poly.pdbx_strand_id
1 'polypeptide(L)'
;NVCKSVSHGCEHICVSADNSYICKCREGFVLREDGKTCRRRDICKLVSHGCEHICVNEDDSYVCKCHEGFLLREDGKTCRHKDICSSLDHGCEHVCVNTDESYICQCYDGFALREDGKTCRNKDVCNSVDHGCEHVCVNTDSSYVCQCYEGFVLREDKKTCKNKDICKSVSHGCEHLCVNNDDSYTCQCHDGFVLRQDGKTCRSKDICKSVNHGCEHACVNAGDSFVCKCQEGFLLREDGKTCKNKDLCKSVNHGCEHVCVNTDDSYICKCHDGFLLREDGKTCRNKDVCNSVNHGCEQVCVNTEDSYICKCREKFILKEDGKTCRYKDVCKSVDHGCEHSCVNTNDSYICKCHEDFILREDGKTCRSKDLCKSIDHGCEHVCINNNNSYSCQCHEGFVLRQDGKTCRRCTEGPLDLVFVIDGSKSLGEENFQIVKQFVSGILDALEISPKAARVGLLQYSTEVRTEFTLRQFSSARDMKKAVSQMKYMGRGSMTGLALKQMFERSFTETEGARPLSANVPRISIVFTDGRAQDEVSEWAARAKRSGIIIYAIGIGKAIEEELLEIASEPSYKHLFYAEDFTAMEDISEELRAQICEALTESAHQQERLRKTGPQPSGPESTTIAITDVIACPNLAVHHKYLFEDSHTHSTRTTAKASKDKDQCKCENLVTFQNYATNEVRKLTQRYILSE
;
A
#
# COMPACT_ATOMS: atom_id res chain seq x y z
N ASN A 1 -51.93 56.23 -35.83
CA ASN A 1 -51.62 54.79 -35.71
C ASN A 1 -52.95 54.07 -35.52
N VAL A 2 -53.60 53.75 -36.64
CA VAL A 2 -55.05 53.49 -36.77
C VAL A 2 -55.51 52.29 -35.91
N CYS A 3 -54.61 51.34 -35.62
CA CYS A 3 -54.89 50.17 -34.77
C CYS A 3 -55.03 50.44 -33.26
N LYS A 4 -54.61 51.61 -32.73
CA LYS A 4 -54.68 51.91 -31.28
C LYS A 4 -55.94 52.68 -30.85
N SER A 5 -56.63 53.31 -31.79
CA SER A 5 -57.78 54.18 -31.49
C SER A 5 -59.12 53.47 -31.55
N VAL A 6 -59.25 52.44 -32.38
CA VAL A 6 -60.48 51.65 -32.57
C VAL A 6 -60.09 50.21 -32.90
N SER A 7 -60.79 49.22 -32.34
CA SER A 7 -60.55 47.81 -32.63
C SER A 7 -61.09 47.45 -34.02
N HIS A 8 -60.19 47.15 -34.96
CA HIS A 8 -60.55 46.86 -36.37
C HIS A 8 -60.93 45.39 -36.63
N GLY A 9 -61.13 44.61 -35.57
CA GLY A 9 -61.57 43.22 -35.65
C GLY A 9 -60.53 42.26 -36.22
N CYS A 10 -59.24 42.63 -36.25
CA CYS A 10 -58.16 41.71 -36.60
C CYS A 10 -58.03 40.65 -35.51
N GLU A 11 -58.04 39.37 -35.89
CA GLU A 11 -58.02 38.28 -34.91
C GLU A 11 -56.69 38.19 -34.14
N HIS A 12 -55.55 38.41 -34.81
CA HIS A 12 -54.23 38.26 -34.19
C HIS A 12 -53.45 39.57 -34.03
N ILE A 13 -53.04 40.21 -35.12
CA ILE A 13 -52.20 41.42 -35.08
C ILE A 13 -52.75 42.43 -36.10
N CYS A 14 -52.92 43.68 -35.67
CA CYS A 14 -53.28 44.79 -36.55
C CYS A 14 -52.04 45.64 -36.85
N VAL A 15 -51.74 45.88 -38.12
CA VAL A 15 -50.62 46.74 -38.56
C VAL A 15 -51.19 47.94 -39.31
N SER A 16 -50.83 49.16 -38.89
CA SER A 16 -51.31 50.39 -39.53
C SER A 16 -50.52 50.70 -40.80
N ALA A 17 -51.21 50.97 -41.91
CA ALA A 17 -50.62 51.30 -43.21
C ALA A 17 -51.39 52.45 -43.88
N ASP A 18 -50.75 53.62 -44.05
CA ASP A 18 -51.22 54.84 -44.74
C ASP A 18 -52.74 55.01 -44.84
N ASN A 19 -53.34 55.55 -43.76
CA ASN A 19 -54.78 55.75 -43.57
C ASN A 19 -55.67 54.50 -43.67
N SER A 20 -55.09 53.30 -43.71
CA SER A 20 -55.77 52.01 -43.64
C SER A 20 -55.11 51.08 -42.59
N TYR A 21 -55.65 49.87 -42.45
CA TYR A 21 -55.06 48.83 -41.61
C TYR A 21 -55.00 47.52 -42.40
N ILE A 22 -53.99 46.71 -42.11
CA ILE A 22 -53.87 45.35 -42.61
C ILE A 22 -53.71 44.43 -41.41
N CYS A 23 -54.52 43.37 -41.36
CA CYS A 23 -54.40 42.36 -40.33
C CYS A 23 -53.28 41.37 -40.71
N LYS A 24 -52.43 41.00 -39.76
CA LYS A 24 -51.42 39.94 -39.90
C LYS A 24 -51.65 38.86 -38.86
N CYS A 25 -51.31 37.63 -39.23
CA CYS A 25 -51.39 36.49 -38.32
C CYS A 25 -50.05 36.21 -37.65
N ARG A 26 -50.07 35.75 -36.39
CA ARG A 26 -48.91 35.21 -35.67
C ARG A 26 -48.33 33.99 -36.39
N GLU A 27 -47.08 33.63 -36.09
CA GLU A 27 -46.41 32.44 -36.63
C GLU A 27 -47.29 31.18 -36.44
N GLY A 28 -47.32 30.31 -37.46
CA GLY A 28 -48.22 29.14 -37.48
C GLY A 28 -49.65 29.41 -37.96
N PHE A 29 -50.00 30.64 -38.38
CA PHE A 29 -51.33 30.99 -38.92
C PHE A 29 -51.25 31.73 -40.26
N VAL A 30 -52.33 31.68 -41.06
CA VAL A 30 -52.47 32.35 -42.36
C VAL A 30 -53.78 33.15 -42.40
N LEU A 31 -53.73 34.36 -42.96
CA LEU A 31 -54.86 35.29 -43.03
C LEU A 31 -55.90 34.76 -44.02
N ARG A 32 -57.19 34.74 -43.64
CA ARG A 32 -58.29 34.34 -44.51
C ARG A 32 -58.61 35.42 -45.55
N GLU A 33 -59.38 35.05 -46.57
CA GLU A 33 -59.78 35.95 -47.67
C GLU A 33 -60.63 37.16 -47.21
N ASP A 34 -61.23 37.10 -46.02
CA ASP A 34 -61.93 38.22 -45.40
C ASP A 34 -60.99 39.35 -44.92
N GLY A 35 -59.67 39.13 -44.98
CA GLY A 35 -58.64 40.10 -44.65
C GLY A 35 -58.52 40.45 -43.17
N LYS A 36 -59.22 39.74 -42.27
CA LYS A 36 -59.25 40.06 -40.82
C LYS A 36 -59.03 38.86 -39.91
N THR A 37 -59.53 37.70 -40.28
CA THR A 37 -59.43 36.49 -39.46
C THR A 37 -58.25 35.62 -39.87
N CYS A 38 -57.70 34.89 -38.90
CA CYS A 38 -56.53 34.05 -39.04
C CYS A 38 -56.94 32.59 -38.88
N ARG A 39 -56.65 31.75 -39.87
CA ARG A 39 -56.76 30.29 -39.68
C ARG A 39 -55.39 29.70 -39.38
N ARG A 40 -55.36 28.66 -38.56
CA ARG A 40 -54.12 27.91 -38.31
C ARG A 40 -53.57 27.42 -39.65
N ARG A 41 -52.26 27.52 -39.82
CA ARG A 41 -51.53 27.11 -41.02
C ARG A 41 -51.71 25.61 -41.16
N ASP A 42 -52.37 25.19 -42.23
CA ASP A 42 -52.64 23.78 -42.50
C ASP A 42 -51.36 23.14 -43.07
N ILE A 43 -50.54 22.62 -42.17
CA ILE A 43 -49.22 22.04 -42.47
C ILE A 43 -49.39 20.87 -43.45
N CYS A 44 -50.46 20.08 -43.31
CA CYS A 44 -50.83 18.97 -44.20
C CYS A 44 -51.19 19.37 -45.64
N LYS A 45 -51.62 20.63 -45.90
CA LYS A 45 -51.95 21.10 -47.26
C LYS A 45 -50.84 21.86 -47.96
N LEU A 46 -49.81 22.30 -47.23
CA LEU A 46 -48.73 23.11 -47.79
C LEU A 46 -47.62 22.26 -48.42
N VAL A 47 -47.32 21.10 -47.83
CA VAL A 47 -46.30 20.15 -48.31
C VAL A 47 -46.84 18.74 -48.09
N SER A 48 -46.63 17.84 -49.07
CA SER A 48 -47.02 16.44 -48.92
C SER A 48 -46.07 15.74 -47.95
N HIS A 49 -46.61 15.34 -46.80
CA HIS A 49 -45.83 14.78 -45.68
C HIS A 49 -45.66 13.25 -45.73
N GLY A 50 -46.17 12.62 -46.79
CA GLY A 50 -46.04 11.20 -47.05
C GLY A 50 -46.91 10.30 -46.15
N CYS A 51 -47.99 10.85 -45.57
CA CYS A 51 -48.99 10.02 -44.90
C CYS A 51 -49.77 9.20 -45.93
N GLU A 52 -49.86 7.89 -45.74
CA GLU A 52 -50.52 7.00 -46.69
C GLU A 52 -52.03 7.24 -46.75
N HIS A 53 -52.68 7.43 -45.59
CA HIS A 53 -54.12 7.65 -45.53
C HIS A 53 -54.47 9.09 -45.18
N ILE A 54 -54.43 9.44 -43.89
CA ILE A 54 -54.92 10.75 -43.43
C ILE A 54 -53.78 11.48 -42.74
N CYS A 55 -53.53 12.73 -43.12
CA CYS A 55 -52.67 13.65 -42.39
C CYS A 55 -53.52 14.55 -41.50
N VAL A 56 -53.23 14.60 -40.20
CA VAL A 56 -53.91 15.45 -39.24
C VAL A 56 -52.92 16.46 -38.66
N ASN A 57 -53.26 17.75 -38.72
CA ASN A 57 -52.43 18.80 -38.14
C ASN A 57 -52.55 18.79 -36.62
N GLU A 58 -51.42 18.75 -35.90
CA GLU A 58 -51.36 18.92 -34.45
C GLU A 58 -50.50 20.12 -34.09
N ASP A 59 -51.10 21.14 -33.49
CA ASP A 59 -50.52 22.41 -33.04
C ASP A 59 -49.41 23.03 -33.92
N ASP A 60 -48.17 22.51 -33.89
CA ASP A 60 -47.02 22.96 -34.71
C ASP A 60 -46.37 21.84 -35.57
N SER A 61 -46.99 20.66 -35.68
CA SER A 61 -46.53 19.49 -36.44
C SER A 61 -47.69 18.75 -37.13
N TYR A 62 -47.42 17.57 -37.69
CA TYR A 62 -48.44 16.71 -38.28
C TYR A 62 -48.28 15.27 -37.78
N VAL A 63 -49.39 14.55 -37.72
CA VAL A 63 -49.41 13.11 -37.47
C VAL A 63 -50.24 12.40 -38.54
N CYS A 64 -49.75 11.26 -39.01
CA CYS A 64 -50.51 10.42 -39.92
C CYS A 64 -51.45 9.51 -39.13
N LYS A 65 -52.70 9.37 -39.58
CA LYS A 65 -53.68 8.42 -39.04
C LYS A 65 -54.25 7.57 -40.17
N CYS A 66 -54.65 6.36 -39.82
CA CYS A 66 -55.26 5.41 -40.75
C CYS A 66 -56.79 5.40 -40.61
N HIS A 67 -57.50 5.10 -41.71
CA HIS A 67 -58.94 4.83 -41.68
C HIS A 67 -59.28 3.60 -40.82
N GLU A 68 -60.54 3.48 -40.37
CA GLU A 68 -61.00 2.30 -39.62
C GLU A 68 -60.69 1.00 -40.40
N GLY A 69 -60.24 -0.03 -39.67
CA GLY A 69 -59.77 -1.29 -40.27
C GLY A 69 -58.27 -1.34 -40.57
N PHE A 70 -57.52 -0.26 -40.33
CA PHE A 70 -56.07 -0.18 -40.57
C PHE A 70 -55.30 0.31 -39.34
N LEU A 71 -54.06 -0.16 -39.20
CA LEU A 71 -53.13 0.21 -38.13
C LEU A 71 -51.93 0.97 -38.71
N LEU A 72 -51.56 2.08 -38.07
CA LEU A 72 -50.38 2.87 -38.44
C LEU A 72 -49.11 2.07 -38.10
N ARG A 73 -48.20 1.95 -39.05
CA ARG A 73 -46.92 1.26 -38.85
C ARG A 73 -45.98 2.10 -37.98
N GLU A 74 -44.93 1.45 -37.47
CA GLU A 74 -43.91 2.09 -36.61
C GLU A 74 -43.18 3.24 -37.30
N ASP A 75 -43.19 3.31 -38.64
CA ASP A 75 -42.64 4.43 -39.40
C ASP A 75 -43.45 5.74 -39.25
N GLY A 76 -44.61 5.67 -38.60
CA GLY A 76 -45.49 6.80 -38.33
C GLY A 76 -46.16 7.41 -39.56
N LYS A 77 -46.10 6.74 -40.73
CA LYS A 77 -46.59 7.29 -42.01
C LYS A 77 -47.43 6.33 -42.83
N THR A 78 -47.10 5.04 -42.83
CA THR A 78 -47.80 4.03 -43.64
C THR A 78 -48.81 3.24 -42.81
N CYS A 79 -49.87 2.78 -43.46
CA CYS A 79 -51.00 2.10 -42.86
C CYS A 79 -51.06 0.66 -43.38
N ARG A 80 -51.29 -0.31 -42.49
CA ARG A 80 -51.55 -1.70 -42.91
C ARG A 80 -52.95 -2.12 -42.50
N HIS A 81 -53.61 -2.90 -43.35
CA HIS A 81 -54.88 -3.55 -43.00
C HIS A 81 -54.72 -4.34 -41.70
N LYS A 82 -55.72 -4.24 -40.84
CA LYS A 82 -55.88 -5.12 -39.69
C LYS A 82 -56.25 -6.50 -40.24
N ASP A 83 -55.28 -7.40 -40.27
CA ASP A 83 -55.38 -8.73 -40.85
C ASP A 83 -56.52 -9.54 -40.20
N ILE A 84 -57.58 -9.83 -40.97
CA ILE A 84 -58.80 -10.49 -40.50
C ILE A 84 -58.57 -12.01 -40.37
N CYS A 85 -57.84 -12.64 -41.30
CA CYS A 85 -57.40 -14.05 -41.25
C CYS A 85 -56.49 -14.34 -40.05
N SER A 86 -55.68 -13.37 -39.61
CA SER A 86 -54.81 -13.53 -38.43
C SER A 86 -55.48 -13.21 -37.09
N SER A 87 -56.70 -12.67 -37.12
CA SER A 87 -57.42 -12.26 -35.91
C SER A 87 -58.38 -13.32 -35.36
N LEU A 88 -58.84 -14.25 -36.20
CA LEU A 88 -59.75 -15.33 -35.85
C LEU A 88 -59.59 -16.49 -36.86
N ASP A 89 -59.67 -17.75 -36.41
CA ASP A 89 -59.61 -18.90 -37.33
C ASP A 89 -60.95 -19.07 -38.06
N HIS A 90 -60.88 -19.02 -39.39
CA HIS A 90 -62.04 -19.01 -40.29
C HIS A 90 -62.32 -20.37 -40.96
N GLY A 91 -61.50 -21.39 -40.66
CA GLY A 91 -61.73 -22.77 -41.07
C GLY A 91 -61.54 -23.04 -42.56
N CYS A 92 -60.60 -22.35 -43.22
CA CYS A 92 -60.16 -22.69 -44.58
C CYS A 92 -59.24 -23.91 -44.54
N GLU A 93 -59.50 -24.94 -45.36
CA GLU A 93 -58.69 -26.17 -45.35
C GLU A 93 -57.24 -25.94 -45.77
N HIS A 94 -57.01 -25.07 -46.76
CA HIS A 94 -55.66 -24.76 -47.24
C HIS A 94 -55.24 -23.33 -46.88
N VAL A 95 -55.65 -22.33 -47.65
CA VAL A 95 -55.21 -20.95 -47.41
C VAL A 95 -56.41 -20.01 -47.27
N CYS A 96 -56.42 -19.22 -46.19
CA CYS A 96 -57.29 -18.07 -45.98
C CYS A 96 -56.63 -16.84 -46.59
N VAL A 97 -57.31 -16.17 -47.51
CA VAL A 97 -56.83 -14.95 -48.12
C VAL A 97 -57.79 -13.83 -47.73
N ASN A 98 -57.27 -12.79 -47.08
CA ASN A 98 -58.06 -11.59 -46.79
C ASN A 98 -58.48 -10.91 -48.09
N THR A 99 -59.73 -10.49 -48.14
CA THR A 99 -60.24 -9.60 -49.19
C THR A 99 -60.56 -8.24 -48.57
N ASP A 100 -60.81 -7.23 -49.41
CA ASP A 100 -60.93 -5.83 -48.97
C ASP A 100 -62.03 -5.61 -47.91
N GLU A 101 -63.01 -6.51 -47.82
CA GLU A 101 -64.12 -6.46 -46.85
C GLU A 101 -64.29 -7.73 -45.98
N SER A 102 -63.60 -8.86 -46.30
CA SER A 102 -63.78 -10.15 -45.60
C SER A 102 -62.61 -11.12 -45.85
N TYR A 103 -62.86 -12.43 -45.98
CA TYR A 103 -61.90 -13.46 -46.37
C TYR A 103 -62.51 -14.48 -47.35
N ILE A 104 -61.66 -15.17 -48.11
CA ILE A 104 -62.04 -16.32 -48.94
C ILE A 104 -61.00 -17.45 -48.80
N CYS A 105 -61.45 -18.70 -48.93
CA CYS A 105 -60.59 -19.88 -48.91
C CYS A 105 -60.18 -20.29 -50.33
N GLN A 106 -58.89 -20.54 -50.54
CA GLN A 106 -58.36 -21.00 -51.83
C GLN A 106 -57.58 -22.31 -51.68
N CYS A 107 -57.61 -23.14 -52.73
CA CYS A 107 -56.89 -24.40 -52.79
C CYS A 107 -55.55 -24.26 -53.52
N TYR A 108 -54.56 -25.06 -53.12
CA TYR A 108 -53.29 -25.17 -53.83
C TYR A 108 -53.44 -25.85 -55.21
N ASP A 109 -52.49 -25.59 -56.11
CA ASP A 109 -52.48 -26.17 -57.46
C ASP A 109 -52.58 -27.70 -57.45
N GLY A 110 -53.39 -28.23 -58.38
CA GLY A 110 -53.81 -29.63 -58.43
C GLY A 110 -55.22 -29.84 -57.88
N PHE A 111 -55.62 -29.03 -56.89
CA PHE A 111 -56.90 -29.13 -56.19
C PHE A 111 -57.93 -28.10 -56.72
N ALA A 112 -59.22 -28.42 -56.59
CA ALA A 112 -60.37 -27.58 -56.88
C ALA A 112 -61.23 -27.41 -55.62
N LEU A 113 -61.63 -26.17 -55.32
CA LEU A 113 -62.49 -25.85 -54.18
C LEU A 113 -63.85 -26.54 -54.34
N ARG A 114 -64.30 -27.21 -53.28
CA ARG A 114 -65.62 -27.85 -53.22
C ARG A 114 -66.70 -26.76 -53.11
N GLU A 115 -67.94 -27.15 -53.37
CA GLU A 115 -69.09 -26.24 -53.34
C GLU A 115 -69.35 -25.63 -51.96
N ASP A 116 -68.77 -26.17 -50.89
CA ASP A 116 -68.86 -25.61 -49.53
C ASP A 116 -67.99 -24.36 -49.32
N GLY A 117 -67.18 -23.97 -50.31
CA GLY A 117 -66.37 -22.76 -50.30
C GLY A 117 -65.21 -22.77 -49.30
N LYS A 118 -64.91 -23.92 -48.65
CA LYS A 118 -63.87 -24.02 -47.62
C LYS A 118 -62.93 -25.21 -47.79
N THR A 119 -63.41 -26.32 -48.35
CA THR A 119 -62.64 -27.56 -48.50
C THR A 119 -62.26 -27.85 -49.95
N CYS A 120 -61.19 -28.61 -50.18
CA CYS A 120 -60.56 -28.82 -51.48
C CYS A 120 -60.68 -30.30 -51.91
N ARG A 121 -61.01 -30.56 -53.17
CA ARG A 121 -60.92 -31.89 -53.82
C ARG A 121 -60.07 -31.82 -55.07
N ASN A 122 -59.96 -32.90 -55.82
CA ASN A 122 -58.75 -33.05 -56.60
C ASN A 122 -58.99 -33.79 -57.92
N LYS A 123 -58.18 -33.49 -58.94
CA LYS A 123 -58.54 -33.69 -60.36
C LYS A 123 -57.98 -35.03 -60.88
N ASP A 124 -58.84 -35.95 -61.31
CA ASP A 124 -58.54 -37.38 -61.57
C ASP A 124 -57.57 -37.63 -62.77
N VAL A 125 -56.34 -38.13 -62.54
CA VAL A 125 -55.20 -38.13 -63.49
C VAL A 125 -54.86 -39.49 -64.18
N CYS A 126 -55.19 -40.64 -63.60
CA CYS A 126 -54.76 -42.00 -63.99
C CYS A 126 -55.32 -42.47 -65.33
N ASN A 127 -56.51 -42.02 -65.73
CA ASN A 127 -57.15 -42.44 -66.98
C ASN A 127 -56.77 -41.58 -68.19
N SER A 128 -55.95 -40.55 -67.97
CA SER A 128 -55.60 -39.58 -69.01
C SER A 128 -54.39 -40.02 -69.86
N VAL A 129 -53.44 -40.76 -69.29
CA VAL A 129 -52.20 -41.27 -69.94
C VAL A 129 -51.73 -42.52 -69.17
N ASP A 130 -51.06 -43.47 -69.85
CA ASP A 130 -50.40 -44.59 -69.16
C ASP A 130 -49.16 -44.10 -68.39
N HIS A 131 -49.21 -44.25 -67.07
CA HIS A 131 -48.22 -43.72 -66.15
C HIS A 131 -47.16 -44.75 -65.72
N GLY A 132 -47.23 -45.99 -66.21
CA GLY A 132 -46.21 -47.02 -65.99
C GLY A 132 -46.19 -47.61 -64.58
N CYS A 133 -47.36 -47.78 -63.96
CA CYS A 133 -47.51 -48.50 -62.69
C CYS A 133 -47.42 -50.01 -62.91
N GLU A 134 -46.58 -50.73 -62.15
CA GLU A 134 -46.43 -52.19 -62.30
C GLU A 134 -47.70 -52.96 -61.90
N HIS A 135 -48.42 -52.50 -60.88
CA HIS A 135 -49.67 -53.12 -60.42
C HIS A 135 -50.90 -52.25 -60.68
N VAL A 136 -51.28 -51.34 -59.77
CA VAL A 136 -52.49 -50.51 -59.93
C VAL A 136 -52.19 -49.01 -59.84
N CYS A 137 -52.80 -48.19 -60.70
CA CYS A 137 -52.78 -46.73 -60.62
C CYS A 137 -54.02 -46.23 -59.86
N VAL A 138 -53.82 -45.41 -58.84
CA VAL A 138 -54.90 -44.79 -58.06
C VAL A 138 -54.72 -43.28 -58.12
N ASN A 139 -55.81 -42.57 -58.39
CA ASN A 139 -55.80 -41.12 -58.33
C ASN A 139 -55.71 -40.66 -56.90
N THR A 140 -54.53 -40.16 -56.55
CA THR A 140 -54.37 -39.33 -55.36
C THR A 140 -54.93 -37.98 -55.65
N ASP A 141 -55.17 -37.25 -54.59
CA ASP A 141 -55.83 -36.00 -54.73
C ASP A 141 -55.09 -35.16 -55.84
N SER A 142 -53.82 -34.76 -55.72
CA SER A 142 -53.22 -33.80 -56.68
C SER A 142 -52.62 -34.39 -57.95
N SER A 143 -52.70 -35.71 -58.14
CA SER A 143 -52.01 -36.42 -59.23
C SER A 143 -52.45 -37.89 -59.31
N TYR A 144 -51.51 -38.83 -59.42
CA TYR A 144 -51.73 -40.25 -59.26
C TYR A 144 -50.62 -40.89 -58.43
N VAL A 145 -50.89 -42.07 -57.87
CA VAL A 145 -49.90 -42.94 -57.24
C VAL A 145 -50.08 -44.36 -57.71
N CYS A 146 -48.98 -45.08 -57.90
CA CYS A 146 -49.02 -46.51 -58.13
C CYS A 146 -49.11 -47.25 -56.78
N GLN A 147 -49.98 -48.24 -56.67
CA GLN A 147 -50.13 -49.07 -55.48
C GLN A 147 -49.90 -50.54 -55.84
N CYS A 148 -49.39 -51.31 -54.88
CA CYS A 148 -49.12 -52.73 -55.03
C CYS A 148 -50.23 -53.58 -54.39
N TYR A 149 -50.41 -54.81 -54.89
CA TYR A 149 -51.30 -55.80 -54.28
C TYR A 149 -50.78 -56.27 -52.90
N GLU A 150 -51.65 -56.91 -52.10
CA GLU A 150 -51.28 -57.41 -50.76
C GLU A 150 -50.05 -58.33 -50.82
N GLY A 151 -49.14 -58.16 -49.85
CA GLY A 151 -47.86 -58.87 -49.81
C GLY A 151 -46.69 -58.14 -50.49
N PHE A 152 -46.95 -57.01 -51.16
CA PHE A 152 -45.92 -56.21 -51.84
C PHE A 152 -45.89 -54.77 -51.32
N VAL A 153 -44.72 -54.14 -51.38
CA VAL A 153 -44.50 -52.73 -51.03
C VAL A 153 -43.92 -51.98 -52.22
N LEU A 154 -44.39 -50.75 -52.45
CA LEU A 154 -43.94 -49.92 -53.57
C LEU A 154 -42.47 -49.51 -53.37
N ARG A 155 -41.66 -49.60 -54.43
CA ARG A 155 -40.25 -49.19 -54.41
C ARG A 155 -40.12 -47.68 -54.41
N GLU A 156 -38.90 -47.20 -54.17
CA GLU A 156 -38.58 -45.76 -54.15
C GLU A 156 -38.86 -45.03 -55.47
N ASP A 157 -38.90 -45.77 -56.59
CA ASP A 157 -39.28 -45.23 -57.90
C ASP A 157 -40.78 -44.91 -58.01
N LYS A 158 -41.57 -45.27 -56.99
CA LYS A 158 -43.01 -45.06 -56.86
C LYS A 158 -43.86 -45.66 -57.98
N LYS A 159 -43.29 -46.61 -58.74
CA LYS A 159 -43.94 -47.24 -59.90
C LYS A 159 -43.86 -48.76 -59.87
N THR A 160 -42.76 -49.31 -59.38
CA THR A 160 -42.55 -50.77 -59.30
C THR A 160 -42.74 -51.28 -57.88
N CYS A 161 -43.07 -52.56 -57.75
CA CYS A 161 -43.41 -53.23 -56.50
C CYS A 161 -42.30 -54.21 -56.10
N LYS A 162 -42.11 -54.44 -54.80
CA LYS A 162 -41.23 -55.49 -54.25
C LYS A 162 -41.97 -56.30 -53.21
N ASN A 163 -41.64 -57.59 -53.09
CA ASN A 163 -42.18 -58.45 -52.03
C ASN A 163 -41.93 -57.82 -50.65
N LYS A 164 -42.95 -57.88 -49.79
CA LYS A 164 -42.84 -57.47 -48.39
C LYS A 164 -41.95 -58.49 -47.70
N ASP A 165 -40.77 -58.01 -47.32
CA ASP A 165 -39.68 -58.77 -46.72
C ASP A 165 -40.16 -59.57 -45.49
N ILE A 166 -40.38 -60.89 -45.64
CA ILE A 166 -40.91 -61.78 -44.59
C ILE A 166 -39.93 -61.86 -43.40
N CYS A 167 -38.63 -61.71 -43.67
CA CYS A 167 -37.58 -61.60 -42.65
C CYS A 167 -37.66 -60.33 -41.78
N LYS A 168 -38.43 -59.30 -42.16
CA LYS A 168 -38.61 -58.05 -41.40
C LYS A 168 -39.95 -57.95 -40.66
N SER A 169 -40.86 -58.90 -40.87
CA SER A 169 -42.18 -58.87 -40.22
C SER A 169 -42.16 -59.46 -38.81
N VAL A 170 -41.34 -60.50 -38.57
CA VAL A 170 -41.12 -61.17 -37.28
C VAL A 170 -39.70 -61.75 -37.27
N SER A 171 -39.04 -61.81 -36.10
CA SER A 171 -37.73 -62.46 -35.97
C SER A 171 -37.86 -63.99 -36.02
N HIS A 172 -37.43 -64.60 -37.13
CA HIS A 172 -37.58 -66.03 -37.41
C HIS A 172 -36.49 -66.94 -36.81
N GLY A 173 -35.59 -66.37 -36.00
CA GLY A 173 -34.58 -67.10 -35.24
C GLY A 173 -33.40 -67.63 -36.08
N CYS A 174 -33.08 -67.00 -37.21
CA CYS A 174 -31.84 -67.25 -37.94
C CYS A 174 -30.66 -66.63 -37.19
N GLU A 175 -29.58 -67.39 -36.98
CA GLU A 175 -28.40 -66.90 -36.24
C GLU A 175 -27.64 -65.81 -37.01
N HIS A 176 -27.48 -65.95 -38.33
CA HIS A 176 -26.78 -64.98 -39.17
C HIS A 176 -27.73 -64.24 -40.11
N LEU A 177 -27.95 -64.76 -41.31
CA LEU A 177 -28.76 -64.11 -42.33
C LEU A 177 -30.08 -64.85 -42.52
N CYS A 178 -31.18 -64.10 -42.60
CA CYS A 178 -32.47 -64.58 -43.07
C CYS A 178 -32.62 -64.12 -44.53
N VAL A 179 -32.80 -65.05 -45.45
CA VAL A 179 -33.01 -64.76 -46.87
C VAL A 179 -34.44 -65.15 -47.23
N ASN A 180 -35.21 -64.20 -47.79
CA ASN A 180 -36.54 -64.51 -48.29
C ASN A 180 -36.44 -65.25 -49.62
N ASN A 181 -37.26 -66.27 -49.75
CA ASN A 181 -37.60 -66.91 -51.01
C ASN A 181 -39.05 -66.54 -51.36
N ASP A 182 -39.47 -66.83 -52.59
CA ASP A 182 -40.71 -66.30 -53.16
C ASP A 182 -41.97 -66.54 -52.29
N ASP A 183 -42.02 -67.63 -51.50
CA ASP A 183 -43.10 -67.94 -50.55
C ASP A 183 -42.63 -68.37 -49.13
N SER A 184 -41.34 -68.22 -48.79
CA SER A 184 -40.80 -68.72 -47.50
C SER A 184 -39.50 -67.98 -47.09
N TYR A 185 -38.87 -68.38 -45.99
CA TYR A 185 -37.53 -67.90 -45.60
C TYR A 185 -36.56 -69.07 -45.43
N THR A 186 -35.27 -68.82 -45.62
CA THR A 186 -34.20 -69.77 -45.30
C THR A 186 -33.07 -69.05 -44.58
N CYS A 187 -32.53 -69.67 -43.53
CA CYS A 187 -31.39 -69.12 -42.82
C CYS A 187 -30.11 -69.48 -43.57
N GLN A 188 -29.29 -68.49 -43.86
CA GLN A 188 -27.98 -68.67 -44.48
C GLN A 188 -26.89 -68.15 -43.56
N CYS A 189 -25.75 -68.84 -43.57
CA CYS A 189 -24.59 -68.42 -42.83
C CYS A 189 -23.71 -67.51 -43.69
N HIS A 190 -23.10 -66.49 -43.07
CA HIS A 190 -22.00 -65.76 -43.68
C HIS A 190 -20.87 -66.70 -44.13
N ASP A 191 -20.11 -66.25 -45.11
CA ASP A 191 -18.93 -66.95 -45.60
C ASP A 191 -18.04 -67.36 -44.39
N GLY A 192 -17.59 -68.62 -44.40
CA GLY A 192 -16.79 -69.21 -43.33
C GLY A 192 -17.57 -70.06 -42.34
N PHE A 193 -18.89 -70.14 -42.50
CA PHE A 193 -19.79 -70.89 -41.64
C PHE A 193 -20.71 -71.82 -42.46
N VAL A 194 -21.00 -73.00 -41.93
CA VAL A 194 -21.91 -74.00 -42.49
C VAL A 194 -23.15 -74.10 -41.61
N LEU A 195 -24.32 -74.11 -42.24
CA LEU A 195 -25.62 -74.22 -41.57
C LEU A 195 -25.70 -75.58 -40.85
N ARG A 196 -26.08 -75.55 -39.58
CA ARG A 196 -26.28 -76.77 -38.80
C ARG A 196 -27.54 -77.49 -39.27
N GLN A 197 -27.67 -78.74 -38.83
CA GLN A 197 -28.76 -79.63 -39.19
C GLN A 197 -30.15 -79.15 -38.72
N ASP A 198 -30.19 -78.15 -37.82
CA ASP A 198 -31.41 -77.50 -37.36
C ASP A 198 -31.94 -76.43 -38.33
N GLY A 199 -31.21 -76.14 -39.41
CA GLY A 199 -31.60 -75.19 -40.45
C GLY A 199 -31.65 -73.73 -40.01
N LYS A 200 -31.16 -73.39 -38.81
CA LYS A 200 -31.26 -72.04 -38.24
C LYS A 200 -29.96 -71.50 -37.66
N THR A 201 -29.15 -72.37 -37.06
CA THR A 201 -27.87 -72.00 -36.44
C THR A 201 -26.71 -72.31 -37.36
N CYS A 202 -25.64 -71.54 -37.24
CA CYS A 202 -24.45 -71.61 -38.06
C CYS A 202 -23.28 -72.17 -37.22
N ARG A 203 -22.40 -72.98 -37.82
CA ARG A 203 -21.12 -73.34 -37.21
C ARG A 203 -19.99 -73.04 -38.17
N SER A 204 -18.84 -72.59 -37.70
CA SER A 204 -17.73 -72.27 -38.62
C SER A 204 -17.30 -73.52 -39.40
N LYS A 205 -17.02 -73.37 -40.70
CA LYS A 205 -16.34 -74.38 -41.50
C LYS A 205 -14.94 -74.56 -40.92
N ASP A 206 -14.54 -75.79 -40.61
CA ASP A 206 -13.28 -76.05 -39.90
C ASP A 206 -12.09 -76.10 -40.87
N ILE A 207 -11.68 -74.91 -41.37
CA ILE A 207 -10.52 -74.65 -42.24
C ILE A 207 -9.21 -75.21 -41.66
N CYS A 208 -9.09 -75.32 -40.33
CA CYS A 208 -7.92 -75.84 -39.63
C CYS A 208 -7.72 -77.36 -39.74
N LYS A 209 -8.74 -78.10 -40.19
CA LYS A 209 -8.64 -79.56 -40.43
C LYS A 209 -8.38 -79.93 -41.88
N SER A 210 -8.45 -78.97 -42.81
CA SER A 210 -8.30 -79.26 -44.24
C SER A 210 -6.85 -79.28 -44.72
N VAL A 211 -5.97 -78.47 -44.11
CA VAL A 211 -4.53 -78.38 -44.42
C VAL A 211 -3.75 -77.97 -43.16
N ASN A 212 -2.50 -78.39 -43.01
CA ASN A 212 -1.63 -77.90 -41.93
C ASN A 212 -1.13 -76.48 -42.28
N HIS A 213 -1.67 -75.48 -41.58
CA HIS A 213 -1.45 -74.07 -41.88
C HIS A 213 -0.21 -73.43 -41.21
N GLY A 214 0.62 -74.24 -40.54
CA GLY A 214 1.89 -73.79 -39.96
C GLY A 214 1.74 -72.94 -38.70
N CYS A 215 0.68 -73.17 -37.92
CA CYS A 215 0.50 -72.54 -36.60
C CYS A 215 1.39 -73.21 -35.56
N GLU A 216 2.09 -72.40 -34.75
CA GLU A 216 2.96 -72.91 -33.68
C GLU A 216 2.18 -73.62 -32.57
N HIS A 217 1.00 -73.10 -32.20
CA HIS A 217 0.15 -73.67 -31.15
C HIS A 217 -1.16 -74.25 -31.73
N ALA A 218 -2.28 -73.55 -31.59
CA ALA A 218 -3.57 -74.02 -32.08
C ALA A 218 -3.95 -73.29 -33.38
N CYS A 219 -4.58 -73.98 -34.31
CA CYS A 219 -5.28 -73.35 -35.42
C CYS A 219 -6.76 -73.25 -35.04
N VAL A 220 -7.35 -72.06 -35.17
CA VAL A 220 -8.79 -71.85 -35.01
C VAL A 220 -9.37 -71.16 -36.24
N ASN A 221 -10.57 -71.57 -36.61
CA ASN A 221 -11.25 -71.02 -37.78
C ASN A 221 -11.80 -69.64 -37.45
N ALA A 222 -11.51 -68.67 -38.29
CA ALA A 222 -11.95 -67.29 -38.17
C ALA A 222 -12.70 -66.90 -39.45
N GLY A 223 -13.99 -67.22 -39.50
CA GLY A 223 -14.81 -67.02 -40.70
C GLY A 223 -14.25 -67.82 -41.88
N ASP A 224 -14.00 -67.14 -43.01
CA ASP A 224 -13.42 -67.74 -44.24
C ASP A 224 -11.93 -68.03 -44.20
N SER A 225 -11.25 -67.58 -43.14
CA SER A 225 -9.82 -67.73 -42.96
C SER A 225 -9.52 -68.60 -41.73
N PHE A 226 -8.27 -69.00 -41.59
CA PHE A 226 -7.77 -69.55 -40.33
C PHE A 226 -6.98 -68.46 -39.61
N VAL A 227 -7.03 -68.49 -38.29
CA VAL A 227 -6.11 -67.72 -37.46
C VAL A 227 -5.42 -68.68 -36.51
N CYS A 228 -4.10 -68.55 -36.41
CA CYS A 228 -3.37 -69.29 -35.40
C CYS A 228 -3.68 -68.65 -34.04
N LYS A 229 -4.08 -69.46 -33.07
CA LYS A 229 -4.32 -69.05 -31.69
C LYS A 229 -3.28 -69.68 -30.79
N CYS A 230 -2.69 -68.84 -29.98
CA CYS A 230 -1.75 -69.28 -28.96
C CYS A 230 -2.49 -69.75 -27.71
N GLN A 231 -1.92 -70.72 -26.99
CA GLN A 231 -2.47 -71.19 -25.72
C GLN A 231 -2.47 -70.07 -24.66
N GLU A 232 -3.21 -70.25 -23.56
CA GLU A 232 -3.26 -69.24 -22.48
C GLU A 232 -1.86 -68.90 -21.99
N GLY A 233 -1.55 -67.59 -21.96
CA GLY A 233 -0.19 -67.12 -21.67
C GLY A 233 0.65 -66.74 -22.90
N PHE A 234 0.11 -66.85 -24.13
CA PHE A 234 0.81 -66.53 -25.39
C PHE A 234 0.02 -65.55 -26.31
N LEU A 235 0.69 -64.59 -26.96
CA LEU A 235 0.20 -63.65 -27.98
C LEU A 235 0.75 -64.00 -29.36
N LEU A 236 -0.11 -64.00 -30.37
CA LEU A 236 0.29 -64.25 -31.75
C LEU A 236 1.15 -63.08 -32.28
N ARG A 237 2.30 -63.39 -32.89
CA ARG A 237 3.19 -62.39 -33.50
C ARG A 237 2.57 -61.78 -34.76
N GLU A 238 3.14 -60.68 -35.23
CA GLU A 238 2.71 -59.99 -36.45
C GLU A 238 2.78 -60.88 -37.71
N ASP A 239 3.54 -61.98 -37.68
CA ASP A 239 3.58 -62.97 -38.77
C ASP A 239 2.31 -63.85 -38.86
N GLY A 240 1.40 -63.72 -37.89
CA GLY A 240 0.12 -64.41 -37.84
C GLY A 240 0.20 -65.93 -37.62
N LYS A 241 1.39 -66.47 -37.32
CA LYS A 241 1.62 -67.93 -37.24
C LYS A 241 2.39 -68.37 -36.01
N THR A 242 3.37 -67.59 -35.57
CA THR A 242 4.19 -67.90 -34.39
C THR A 242 3.67 -67.18 -33.16
N CYS A 243 3.84 -67.82 -32.01
CA CYS A 243 3.35 -67.39 -30.73
C CYS A 243 4.50 -66.81 -29.92
N LYS A 244 4.38 -65.55 -29.53
CA LYS A 244 5.21 -64.94 -28.48
C LYS A 244 4.51 -65.17 -27.16
N ASN A 245 5.23 -65.29 -26.06
CA ASN A 245 4.56 -65.25 -24.76
C ASN A 245 3.74 -63.95 -24.60
N LYS A 246 2.46 -64.12 -24.23
CA LYS A 246 1.55 -63.04 -23.84
C LYS A 246 2.20 -62.48 -22.63
N ASP A 247 2.56 -61.22 -22.74
CA ASP A 247 3.17 -60.46 -21.67
C ASP A 247 2.23 -60.59 -20.46
N LEU A 248 2.46 -61.59 -19.60
CA LEU A 248 1.62 -61.90 -18.45
C LEU A 248 1.53 -60.64 -17.60
N CYS A 249 2.66 -59.94 -17.54
CA CYS A 249 2.92 -58.60 -17.04
C CYS A 249 1.98 -57.48 -17.53
N LYS A 250 1.33 -57.60 -18.69
CA LYS A 250 0.36 -56.61 -19.21
C LYS A 250 -1.09 -57.05 -19.04
N SER A 251 -1.32 -58.32 -18.69
CA SER A 251 -2.67 -58.91 -18.68
C SER A 251 -3.31 -58.89 -17.30
N VAL A 252 -2.52 -59.01 -16.24
CA VAL A 252 -2.95 -58.91 -14.83
C VAL A 252 -1.80 -58.28 -14.05
N ASN A 253 -2.10 -57.43 -13.05
CA ASN A 253 -1.07 -56.92 -12.17
C ASN A 253 -0.60 -58.04 -11.23
N HIS A 254 0.51 -58.69 -11.57
CA HIS A 254 1.06 -59.83 -10.84
C HIS A 254 1.73 -59.48 -9.50
N GLY A 255 1.64 -58.21 -9.08
CA GLY A 255 2.20 -57.72 -7.82
C GLY A 255 3.73 -57.63 -7.84
N CYS A 256 4.34 -57.51 -9.03
CA CYS A 256 5.74 -57.15 -9.15
C CYS A 256 5.90 -55.68 -8.80
N GLU A 257 6.82 -55.38 -7.88
CA GLU A 257 7.04 -54.00 -7.43
C GLU A 257 7.62 -53.10 -8.53
N HIS A 258 8.56 -53.61 -9.34
CA HIS A 258 9.20 -52.87 -10.44
C HIS A 258 8.81 -53.41 -11.82
N VAL A 259 9.67 -54.21 -12.45
CA VAL A 259 9.46 -54.70 -13.82
C VAL A 259 9.03 -56.15 -13.76
N CYS A 260 7.84 -56.44 -14.27
CA CYS A 260 7.49 -57.80 -14.60
C CYS A 260 8.11 -58.15 -15.96
N VAL A 261 8.92 -59.22 -16.01
CA VAL A 261 9.51 -59.75 -17.24
C VAL A 261 8.90 -61.10 -17.54
N ASN A 262 8.35 -61.19 -18.75
CA ASN A 262 7.74 -62.41 -19.22
C ASN A 262 8.80 -63.46 -19.59
N THR A 263 8.60 -64.70 -19.17
CA THR A 263 9.46 -65.86 -19.48
C THR A 263 8.67 -66.89 -20.27
N ASP A 264 9.35 -67.94 -20.76
CA ASP A 264 8.73 -68.80 -21.75
C ASP A 264 7.52 -69.60 -21.26
N ASP A 265 7.42 -69.84 -19.95
CA ASP A 265 6.33 -70.59 -19.31
C ASP A 265 5.69 -69.85 -18.12
N SER A 266 6.12 -68.61 -17.81
CA SER A 266 5.68 -67.87 -16.62
C SER A 266 6.07 -66.39 -16.66
N TYR A 267 5.93 -65.67 -15.55
CA TYR A 267 6.51 -64.35 -15.35
C TYR A 267 7.52 -64.37 -14.20
N ILE A 268 8.56 -63.55 -14.30
CA ILE A 268 9.47 -63.26 -13.19
C ILE A 268 9.45 -61.77 -12.92
N CYS A 269 9.42 -61.38 -11.65
CA CYS A 269 9.63 -59.99 -11.29
C CYS A 269 11.14 -59.71 -11.33
N LYS A 270 11.56 -58.72 -12.11
CA LYS A 270 12.91 -58.16 -12.08
C LYS A 270 12.85 -56.76 -11.50
N CYS A 271 13.89 -56.42 -10.78
CA CYS A 271 14.05 -55.07 -10.28
C CYS A 271 14.90 -54.25 -11.26
N HIS A 272 14.60 -52.96 -11.39
CA HIS A 272 15.46 -52.00 -12.11
C HIS A 272 16.90 -51.99 -11.55
N ASP A 273 17.84 -51.47 -12.33
CA ASP A 273 19.25 -51.38 -11.94
C ASP A 273 19.38 -50.63 -10.59
N GLY A 274 20.06 -51.25 -9.61
CA GLY A 274 20.12 -50.72 -8.24
C GLY A 274 19.14 -51.38 -7.25
N PHE A 275 18.42 -52.44 -7.65
CA PHE A 275 17.46 -53.18 -6.80
C PHE A 275 17.71 -54.71 -6.82
N LEU A 276 17.52 -55.39 -5.67
CA LEU A 276 17.57 -56.85 -5.50
C LEU A 276 16.17 -57.40 -5.20
N LEU A 277 15.79 -58.46 -5.91
CA LEU A 277 14.54 -59.17 -5.65
C LEU A 277 14.62 -59.87 -4.28
N ARG A 278 13.60 -59.68 -3.43
CA ARG A 278 13.50 -60.35 -2.13
C ARG A 278 13.17 -61.83 -2.31
N GLU A 279 13.31 -62.61 -1.23
CA GLU A 279 13.00 -64.05 -1.21
C GLU A 279 11.53 -64.38 -1.54
N ASP A 280 10.63 -63.38 -1.45
CA ASP A 280 9.22 -63.53 -1.86
C ASP A 280 9.01 -63.53 -3.38
N GLY A 281 10.07 -63.28 -4.16
CA GLY A 281 10.06 -63.31 -5.62
C GLY A 281 9.24 -62.20 -6.29
N LYS A 282 8.76 -61.19 -5.54
CA LYS A 282 7.83 -60.17 -6.05
C LYS A 282 8.20 -58.74 -5.67
N THR A 283 8.70 -58.54 -4.44
CA THR A 283 9.09 -57.22 -3.96
C THR A 283 10.58 -56.99 -4.17
N CYS A 284 10.91 -55.76 -4.50
CA CYS A 284 12.24 -55.29 -4.78
C CYS A 284 12.75 -54.52 -3.58
N ARG A 285 13.77 -55.05 -2.90
CA ARG A 285 14.56 -54.17 -2.02
C ARG A 285 15.53 -53.41 -2.89
N ASN A 286 15.80 -52.16 -2.55
CA ASN A 286 17.02 -51.51 -3.03
C ASN A 286 18.19 -52.51 -2.89
N LYS A 287 18.93 -52.73 -3.98
CA LYS A 287 20.25 -53.34 -3.98
C LYS A 287 21.04 -52.26 -3.36
N ASP A 288 20.98 -52.24 -2.03
CA ASP A 288 21.24 -51.09 -1.22
C ASP A 288 22.52 -50.46 -1.73
N VAL A 289 22.36 -49.43 -2.58
CA VAL A 289 23.41 -48.97 -3.49
C VAL A 289 24.49 -48.44 -2.57
N CYS A 290 24.03 -47.66 -1.59
CA CYS A 290 24.72 -47.27 -0.36
C CYS A 290 25.54 -48.37 0.35
N ASN A 291 25.12 -49.64 0.33
CA ASN A 291 25.82 -50.78 0.95
C ASN A 291 26.61 -51.65 -0.05
N SER A 292 26.46 -51.40 -1.36
CA SER A 292 27.13 -52.18 -2.40
C SER A 292 28.58 -51.72 -2.64
N VAL A 293 28.82 -50.40 -2.56
CA VAL A 293 30.14 -49.74 -2.64
C VAL A 293 30.07 -48.45 -1.81
N ASN A 294 31.18 -47.98 -1.24
CA ASN A 294 31.19 -46.67 -0.57
C ASN A 294 31.04 -45.54 -1.62
N HIS A 295 29.85 -44.96 -1.71
CA HIS A 295 29.49 -43.94 -2.69
C HIS A 295 29.96 -42.51 -2.33
N GLY A 296 30.66 -42.34 -1.20
CA GLY A 296 31.25 -41.06 -0.81
C GLY A 296 30.23 -40.04 -0.28
N CYS A 297 29.05 -40.48 0.18
CA CYS A 297 28.13 -39.63 0.91
C CYS A 297 28.69 -39.36 2.31
N GLU A 298 28.82 -38.09 2.69
CA GLU A 298 29.39 -37.72 3.99
C GLU A 298 28.53 -38.19 5.18
N GLN A 299 27.20 -38.12 5.06
CA GLN A 299 26.30 -38.38 6.19
C GLN A 299 25.32 -39.53 5.93
N VAL A 300 24.30 -39.32 5.11
CA VAL A 300 23.25 -40.32 4.87
C VAL A 300 23.18 -40.57 3.38
N CYS A 301 23.43 -41.82 2.97
CA CYS A 301 23.12 -42.25 1.63
C CYS A 301 21.69 -42.77 1.62
N VAL A 302 20.86 -42.26 0.70
CA VAL A 302 19.47 -42.70 0.53
C VAL A 302 19.32 -43.23 -0.87
N ASN A 303 18.90 -44.48 -0.98
CA ASN A 303 18.63 -45.08 -2.29
C ASN A 303 17.39 -44.43 -2.93
N THR A 304 17.44 -44.21 -4.23
CA THR A 304 16.35 -43.69 -5.08
C THR A 304 15.96 -44.71 -6.14
N GLU A 305 14.84 -44.50 -6.83
CA GLU A 305 14.26 -45.47 -7.80
C GLU A 305 15.23 -45.98 -8.89
N ASP A 306 16.26 -45.20 -9.26
CA ASP A 306 17.27 -45.60 -10.26
C ASP A 306 18.75 -45.38 -9.83
N SER A 307 19.03 -44.97 -8.58
CA SER A 307 20.38 -44.55 -8.14
C SER A 307 20.47 -44.37 -6.61
N TYR A 308 21.41 -43.54 -6.14
CA TYR A 308 21.47 -43.04 -4.78
C TYR A 308 21.55 -41.51 -4.79
N ILE A 309 21.02 -40.89 -3.74
CA ILE A 309 21.28 -39.49 -3.42
C ILE A 309 21.88 -39.41 -2.02
N CYS A 310 22.85 -38.54 -1.84
CA CYS A 310 23.32 -38.21 -0.51
C CYS A 310 22.35 -37.21 0.10
N LYS A 311 21.82 -37.53 1.29
CA LYS A 311 21.09 -36.59 2.14
C LYS A 311 21.91 -36.27 3.37
N CYS A 312 21.64 -35.11 3.92
CA CYS A 312 22.21 -34.69 5.18
C CYS A 312 21.19 -34.90 6.30
N ARG A 313 21.67 -35.14 7.52
CA ARG A 313 20.83 -35.23 8.72
C ARG A 313 20.21 -33.86 9.01
N GLU A 314 19.18 -33.82 9.87
CA GLU A 314 18.57 -32.56 10.29
C GLU A 314 19.64 -31.53 10.68
N LYS A 315 19.45 -30.28 10.25
CA LYS A 315 20.38 -29.13 10.38
C LYS A 315 21.55 -29.07 9.38
N PHE A 316 21.62 -29.95 8.37
CA PHE A 316 22.62 -29.89 7.31
C PHE A 316 21.98 -29.81 5.91
N ILE A 317 22.66 -29.17 4.96
CA ILE A 317 22.26 -29.03 3.56
C ILE A 317 23.37 -29.59 2.65
N LEU A 318 22.94 -30.28 1.60
CA LEU A 318 23.85 -30.88 0.63
C LEU A 318 24.56 -29.78 -0.17
N LYS A 319 25.88 -29.87 -0.31
CA LYS A 319 26.66 -28.94 -1.14
C LYS A 319 26.42 -29.20 -2.63
N GLU A 320 26.88 -28.27 -3.47
CA GLU A 320 26.76 -28.37 -4.93
C GLU A 320 27.44 -29.61 -5.53
N ASP A 321 28.38 -30.22 -4.80
CA ASP A 321 29.02 -31.48 -5.18
C ASP A 321 28.11 -32.72 -5.09
N GLY A 322 26.91 -32.55 -4.52
CA GLY A 322 25.91 -33.61 -4.38
C GLY A 322 26.29 -34.72 -3.40
N LYS A 323 27.37 -34.56 -2.62
CA LYS A 323 27.94 -35.63 -1.78
C LYS A 323 28.31 -35.20 -0.37
N THR A 324 28.83 -33.99 -0.20
CA THR A 324 29.22 -33.45 1.11
C THR A 324 28.12 -32.59 1.70
N CYS A 325 28.04 -32.61 3.02
CA CYS A 325 27.05 -31.89 3.81
C CYS A 325 27.71 -30.66 4.42
N ARG A 326 27.08 -29.50 4.28
CA ARG A 326 27.41 -28.34 5.11
C ARG A 326 26.31 -28.11 6.11
N TYR A 327 26.63 -27.55 7.25
CA TYR A 327 25.61 -27.11 8.18
C TYR A 327 24.66 -26.15 7.44
N LYS A 328 23.34 -26.32 7.65
CA LYS A 328 22.35 -25.36 7.20
C LYS A 328 22.78 -24.04 7.81
N ASP A 329 23.03 -23.06 6.96
CA ASP A 329 23.48 -21.73 7.41
C ASP A 329 22.34 -21.15 8.25
N VAL A 330 22.42 -21.35 9.56
CA VAL A 330 21.40 -20.97 10.54
C VAL A 330 21.23 -19.47 10.45
N CYS A 331 22.33 -18.73 10.32
CA CYS A 331 22.37 -17.28 10.13
C CYS A 331 21.59 -16.78 8.90
N LYS A 332 21.53 -17.55 7.81
CA LYS A 332 20.74 -17.18 6.61
C LYS A 332 19.30 -17.67 6.63
N SER A 333 18.96 -18.55 7.57
CA SER A 333 17.64 -19.19 7.59
C SER A 333 16.56 -18.36 8.27
N VAL A 334 16.94 -17.56 9.26
CA VAL A 334 16.06 -16.68 10.08
C VAL A 334 16.91 -15.52 10.57
N ASP A 335 16.33 -14.33 10.76
CA ASP A 335 17.00 -13.25 11.47
C ASP A 335 17.09 -13.57 12.97
N HIS A 336 18.31 -13.73 13.48
CA HIS A 336 18.59 -14.08 14.87
C HIS A 336 18.74 -12.87 15.80
N GLY A 337 18.67 -11.65 15.26
CA GLY A 337 18.81 -10.42 16.02
C GLY A 337 20.23 -10.19 16.54
N CYS A 338 21.25 -10.61 15.78
CA CYS A 338 22.64 -10.25 16.07
C CYS A 338 22.88 -8.79 15.66
N GLU A 339 23.41 -7.97 16.58
CA GLU A 339 23.66 -6.55 16.30
C GLU A 339 24.73 -6.34 15.22
N HIS A 340 25.77 -7.17 15.21
CA HIS A 340 26.86 -7.11 14.23
C HIS A 340 26.83 -8.31 13.26
N SER A 341 27.61 -9.35 13.55
CA SER A 341 27.74 -10.50 12.64
C SER A 341 27.18 -11.78 13.27
N CYS A 342 26.43 -12.55 12.50
CA CYS A 342 26.04 -13.90 12.89
C CYS A 342 27.03 -14.91 12.30
N VAL A 343 27.56 -15.80 13.13
CA VAL A 343 28.51 -16.85 12.73
C VAL A 343 27.91 -18.21 13.04
N ASN A 344 27.84 -19.09 12.05
CA ASN A 344 27.36 -20.46 12.25
C ASN A 344 28.37 -21.26 13.06
N THR A 345 27.87 -22.04 14.02
CA THR A 345 28.65 -23.04 14.75
C THR A 345 28.17 -24.44 14.36
N ASN A 346 28.89 -25.48 14.81
CA ASN A 346 28.58 -26.88 14.44
C ASN A 346 27.16 -27.33 14.81
N ASP A 347 26.54 -26.70 15.83
CA ASP A 347 25.23 -27.07 16.35
C ASP A 347 24.21 -25.91 16.44
N SER A 348 24.60 -24.67 16.13
CA SER A 348 23.76 -23.47 16.27
C SER A 348 24.34 -22.25 15.52
N TYR A 349 24.13 -21.05 16.04
CA TYR A 349 24.80 -19.81 15.67
C TYR A 349 25.33 -19.12 16.94
N ILE A 350 26.31 -18.24 16.75
CA ILE A 350 26.74 -17.26 17.75
C ILE A 350 26.76 -15.88 17.10
N CYS A 351 26.37 -14.84 17.83
CA CYS A 351 26.61 -13.47 17.39
C CYS A 351 28.05 -13.08 17.74
N LYS A 352 28.75 -12.46 16.79
CA LYS A 352 30.11 -11.96 16.95
C LYS A 352 30.13 -10.47 16.64
N CYS A 353 30.80 -9.71 17.50
CA CYS A 353 31.02 -8.30 17.31
C CYS A 353 32.23 -8.03 16.40
N HIS A 354 32.21 -6.93 15.64
CA HIS A 354 33.36 -6.42 14.92
C HIS A 354 34.54 -6.08 15.85
N GLU A 355 35.73 -5.85 15.29
CA GLU A 355 36.86 -5.35 16.05
C GLU A 355 36.46 -4.09 16.82
N ASP A 356 36.95 -3.97 18.05
CA ASP A 356 36.58 -2.94 19.04
C ASP A 356 35.24 -3.06 19.75
N PHE A 357 34.55 -4.20 19.64
CA PHE A 357 33.31 -4.46 20.37
C PHE A 357 33.32 -5.81 21.12
N ILE A 358 32.64 -5.88 22.26
CA ILE A 358 32.48 -7.05 23.12
C ILE A 358 31.01 -7.45 23.13
N LEU A 359 30.72 -8.74 22.92
CA LEU A 359 29.38 -9.29 23.02
C LEU A 359 28.85 -9.20 24.45
N ARG A 360 27.63 -8.69 24.64
CA ARG A 360 26.99 -8.61 25.95
C ARG A 360 26.54 -9.99 26.44
N GLU A 361 26.15 -10.07 27.72
CA GLU A 361 25.64 -11.30 28.34
C GLU A 361 24.37 -11.84 27.68
N ASP A 362 23.63 -11.00 26.96
CA ASP A 362 22.47 -11.40 26.17
C ASP A 362 22.84 -12.25 24.93
N GLY A 363 24.13 -12.35 24.61
CA GLY A 363 24.64 -13.12 23.48
C GLY A 363 24.29 -12.56 22.10
N LYS A 364 23.76 -11.33 22.02
CA LYS A 364 23.22 -10.74 20.77
C LYS A 364 23.66 -9.31 20.51
N THR A 365 23.72 -8.48 21.53
CA THR A 365 24.12 -7.08 21.41
C THR A 365 25.60 -6.89 21.69
N CYS A 366 26.16 -5.85 21.10
CA CYS A 366 27.56 -5.49 21.19
C CYS A 366 27.71 -4.24 22.05
N ARG A 367 28.78 -4.16 22.84
CA ARG A 367 29.22 -2.89 23.44
C ARG A 367 30.61 -2.55 22.94
N SER A 368 30.86 -1.28 22.71
CA SER A 368 32.21 -0.79 22.43
C SER A 368 33.17 -1.24 23.54
N LYS A 369 34.37 -1.69 23.16
CA LYS A 369 35.47 -1.93 24.11
C LYS A 369 35.70 -0.60 24.82
N ASP A 370 35.69 -0.65 26.14
CA ASP A 370 35.91 0.53 26.97
C ASP A 370 37.33 1.05 26.71
N LEU A 371 37.47 2.09 25.87
CA LEU A 371 38.75 2.64 25.45
C LEU A 371 39.53 3.12 26.66
N CYS A 372 38.84 3.68 27.67
CA CYS A 372 39.42 4.13 28.94
C CYS A 372 40.03 3.01 29.79
N LYS A 373 39.64 1.75 29.57
CA LYS A 373 40.24 0.57 30.26
C LYS A 373 41.29 -0.13 29.42
N SER A 374 41.37 0.17 28.13
CA SER A 374 42.27 -0.51 27.20
C SER A 374 43.68 0.07 27.20
N ILE A 375 43.80 1.39 27.33
CA ILE A 375 45.05 2.15 27.26
C ILE A 375 44.96 3.33 28.21
N ASP A 376 46.06 3.70 28.86
CA ASP A 376 46.16 4.95 29.61
C ASP A 376 46.20 6.14 28.63
N HIS A 377 45.14 6.94 28.64
CA HIS A 377 45.00 8.12 27.78
C HIS A 377 45.62 9.39 28.37
N GLY A 378 46.12 9.33 29.59
CA GLY A 378 46.74 10.46 30.29
C GLY A 378 45.74 11.53 30.71
N CYS A 379 44.50 11.14 31.02
CA CYS A 379 43.53 12.05 31.66
C CYS A 379 43.95 12.27 33.12
N GLU A 380 44.11 13.54 33.54
CA GLU A 380 44.50 13.86 34.91
C GLU A 380 43.47 13.42 35.95
N HIS A 381 42.18 13.52 35.60
CA HIS A 381 41.07 13.09 36.44
C HIS A 381 40.35 11.87 35.81
N VAL A 382 39.19 12.08 35.19
CA VAL A 382 38.32 10.99 34.73
C VAL A 382 38.43 10.84 33.21
N CYS A 383 38.59 9.61 32.73
CA CYS A 383 38.42 9.27 31.31
C CYS A 383 36.99 8.80 31.06
N ILE A 384 36.34 9.36 30.03
CA ILE A 384 34.99 9.00 29.63
C ILE A 384 35.04 8.36 28.25
N ASN A 385 34.50 7.14 28.16
CA ASN A 385 34.38 6.40 26.93
C ASN A 385 33.17 6.87 26.13
N ASN A 386 33.41 7.32 24.90
CA ASN A 386 32.40 7.62 23.90
C ASN A 386 32.41 6.47 22.87
N ASN A 387 31.27 6.17 22.23
CA ASN A 387 31.07 4.98 21.38
C ASN A 387 32.28 4.54 20.52
N ASN A 388 33.07 5.50 19.97
CA ASN A 388 34.31 5.27 19.23
C ASN A 388 35.49 6.20 19.61
N SER A 389 35.46 6.85 20.78
CA SER A 389 36.49 7.83 21.22
C SER A 389 36.55 7.92 22.74
N TYR A 390 37.46 8.72 23.29
CA TYR A 390 37.48 9.06 24.71
C TYR A 390 37.53 10.59 24.90
N SER A 391 37.10 11.06 26.05
CA SER A 391 37.26 12.45 26.49
C SER A 391 37.64 12.50 27.96
N CYS A 392 38.57 13.36 28.33
CA CYS A 392 38.89 13.59 29.73
C CYS A 392 37.86 14.57 30.35
N GLN A 393 37.40 14.26 31.54
CA GLN A 393 36.54 15.11 32.36
C GLN A 393 37.20 15.37 33.71
N CYS A 394 37.12 16.62 34.15
CA CYS A 394 37.62 17.03 35.45
C CYS A 394 36.56 16.82 36.54
N HIS A 395 37.00 16.57 37.77
CA HIS A 395 36.14 16.60 38.96
C HIS A 395 35.60 18.02 39.23
N GLU A 396 34.56 18.11 40.06
CA GLU A 396 33.98 19.39 40.48
C GLU A 396 35.03 20.36 41.02
N GLY A 397 34.92 21.64 40.66
CA GLY A 397 35.91 22.68 41.01
C GLY A 397 37.11 22.78 40.07
N PHE A 398 37.16 21.95 39.02
CA PHE A 398 38.24 21.96 38.01
C PHE A 398 37.70 22.02 36.58
N VAL A 399 38.42 22.73 35.72
CA VAL A 399 38.13 22.87 34.28
C VAL A 399 39.25 22.28 33.44
N LEU A 400 38.88 21.64 32.34
CA LEU A 400 39.84 21.01 31.42
C LEU A 400 40.69 22.09 30.73
N ARG A 401 42.01 21.88 30.69
CA ARG A 401 42.95 22.76 30.00
C ARG A 401 42.86 22.56 28.48
N GLN A 402 43.49 23.47 27.74
CA GLN A 402 43.51 23.44 26.27
C GLN A 402 44.19 22.20 25.66
N ASP A 403 44.94 21.43 26.45
CA ASP A 403 45.54 20.17 26.01
C ASP A 403 44.53 19.00 25.97
N GLY A 404 43.31 19.21 26.49
CA GLY A 404 42.25 18.20 26.55
C GLY A 404 42.52 17.06 27.53
N LYS A 405 43.51 17.21 28.43
CA LYS A 405 43.98 16.13 29.31
C LYS A 405 44.18 16.55 30.76
N THR A 406 44.75 17.73 30.97
CA THR A 406 45.02 18.24 32.32
C THR A 406 43.89 19.14 32.80
N CYS A 407 43.75 19.24 34.11
CA CYS A 407 42.75 20.02 34.78
C CYS A 407 43.41 21.23 35.45
N ARG A 408 42.67 22.33 35.59
CA ARG A 408 43.06 23.47 36.44
C ARG A 408 41.91 23.82 37.36
N ARG A 409 42.22 24.36 38.53
CA ARG A 409 41.17 24.92 39.40
C ARG A 409 40.50 26.06 38.66
N CYS A 410 39.17 26.20 38.74
CA CYS A 410 38.53 27.29 38.01
C CYS A 410 38.94 28.67 38.54
N THR A 411 39.44 28.76 39.77
CA THR A 411 40.01 30.00 40.33
C THR A 411 41.28 30.49 39.62
N GLU A 412 41.89 29.66 38.77
CA GLU A 412 43.08 29.95 37.93
C GLU A 412 42.68 30.38 36.50
N GLY A 413 41.38 30.58 36.25
CA GLY A 413 40.81 30.95 34.97
C GLY A 413 40.84 32.45 34.67
N PRO A 414 40.81 32.84 33.38
CA PRO A 414 40.61 34.23 33.00
C PRO A 414 39.20 34.70 33.38
N LEU A 415 39.08 35.61 34.35
CA LEU A 415 37.81 36.22 34.80
C LEU A 415 37.91 37.75 34.96
N ASP A 416 36.96 38.53 34.45
CA ASP A 416 36.85 39.96 34.76
C ASP A 416 35.73 40.17 35.80
N LEU A 417 36.09 40.55 37.03
CA LEU A 417 35.17 40.68 38.16
C LEU A 417 35.10 42.14 38.63
N VAL A 418 33.90 42.69 38.81
CA VAL A 418 33.71 44.03 39.39
C VAL A 418 32.81 43.96 40.62
N PHE A 419 33.29 44.46 41.75
CA PHE A 419 32.47 44.66 42.94
C PHE A 419 31.79 46.04 42.90
N VAL A 420 30.48 46.05 43.15
CA VAL A 420 29.66 47.25 43.31
C VAL A 420 29.13 47.24 44.74
N ILE A 421 29.67 48.12 45.59
CA ILE A 421 29.42 48.07 47.04
C ILE A 421 28.62 49.29 47.48
N ASP A 422 27.46 49.04 48.07
CA ASP A 422 26.67 50.06 48.75
C ASP A 422 27.42 50.54 50.01
N GLY A 423 27.74 51.82 50.06
CA GLY A 423 28.34 52.52 51.20
C GLY A 423 27.38 53.55 51.79
N SER A 424 26.07 53.41 51.55
CA SER A 424 25.02 54.32 52.00
C SER A 424 24.72 54.17 53.49
N LYS A 425 23.95 55.13 54.01
CA LYS A 425 23.51 55.17 55.40
C LYS A 425 22.64 53.98 55.79
N SER A 426 21.86 53.43 54.85
CA SER A 426 20.88 52.39 55.14
C SER A 426 21.52 51.03 55.37
N LEU A 427 22.66 50.76 54.72
CA LEU A 427 23.51 49.60 55.03
C LEU A 427 24.15 49.70 56.43
N GLY A 428 24.72 50.86 56.77
CA GLY A 428 25.40 51.08 58.06
C GLY A 428 26.90 50.70 58.06
N GLU A 429 27.69 51.34 58.93
CA GLU A 429 29.15 51.15 59.01
C GLU A 429 29.54 49.73 59.44
N GLU A 430 28.82 49.12 60.38
CA GLU A 430 29.13 47.76 60.87
C GLU A 430 29.00 46.72 59.75
N ASN A 431 27.89 46.77 59.01
CA ASN A 431 27.66 45.91 57.83
C ASN A 431 28.67 46.20 56.72
N PHE A 432 29.08 47.45 56.54
CA PHE A 432 30.13 47.81 55.59
C PHE A 432 31.47 47.14 55.90
N GLN A 433 31.83 46.97 57.19
CA GLN A 433 33.03 46.20 57.56
C GLN A 433 32.88 44.71 57.22
N ILE A 434 31.68 44.13 57.37
CA ILE A 434 31.39 42.75 56.96
C ILE A 434 31.60 42.58 55.46
N VAL A 435 31.10 43.50 54.63
CA VAL A 435 31.30 43.48 53.17
C VAL A 435 32.78 43.55 52.82
N LYS A 436 33.57 44.39 53.49
CA LYS A 436 35.02 44.45 53.25
C LYS A 436 35.73 43.13 53.55
N GLN A 437 35.31 42.41 54.59
CA GLN A 437 35.84 41.09 54.90
C GLN A 437 35.43 40.05 53.86
N PHE A 438 34.16 40.06 53.44
CA PHE A 438 33.68 39.18 52.37
C PHE A 438 34.48 39.37 51.07
N VAL A 439 34.64 40.62 50.62
CA VAL A 439 35.42 40.94 49.41
C VAL A 439 36.86 40.42 49.57
N SER A 440 37.46 40.60 50.74
CA SER A 440 38.80 40.09 51.02
C SER A 440 38.88 38.56 50.95
N GLY A 441 37.85 37.85 51.43
CA GLY A 441 37.75 36.39 51.35
C GLY A 441 37.59 35.86 49.92
N ILE A 442 36.88 36.57 49.05
CA ILE A 442 36.81 36.24 47.62
C ILE A 442 38.15 36.49 46.94
N LEU A 443 38.82 37.61 47.25
CA LEU A 443 40.15 37.92 46.70
C LEU A 443 41.21 36.86 47.08
N ASP A 444 41.08 36.21 48.24
CA ASP A 444 41.98 35.13 48.66
C ASP A 444 41.76 33.82 47.90
N ALA A 445 40.57 33.61 47.33
CA ALA A 445 40.26 32.42 46.57
C ALA A 445 40.67 32.51 45.10
N LEU A 446 40.78 33.73 44.55
CA LEU A 446 41.05 33.97 43.14
C LEU A 446 42.55 34.07 42.85
N GLU A 447 43.01 33.46 41.76
CA GLU A 447 44.33 33.73 41.23
C GLU A 447 44.32 35.07 40.48
N ILE A 448 44.81 36.12 41.12
CA ILE A 448 44.83 37.47 40.55
C ILE A 448 46.10 37.67 39.73
N SER A 449 45.95 37.83 38.42
CA SER A 449 47.05 38.17 37.52
C SER A 449 46.51 38.72 36.18
N PRO A 450 47.35 39.35 35.35
CA PRO A 450 46.92 39.82 34.02
C PRO A 450 46.38 38.70 33.10
N LYS A 451 46.73 37.43 33.37
CA LYS A 451 46.32 36.25 32.60
C LYS A 451 45.16 35.45 33.24
N ALA A 452 44.91 35.64 34.54
CA ALA A 452 43.87 34.97 35.31
C ALA A 452 42.75 35.96 35.68
N ALA A 453 42.42 36.12 36.97
CA ALA A 453 41.39 37.04 37.41
C ALA A 453 41.88 38.50 37.42
N ARG A 454 41.08 39.40 36.88
CA ARG A 454 41.20 40.86 37.02
C ARG A 454 40.02 41.36 37.83
N VAL A 455 40.27 42.16 38.85
CA VAL A 455 39.23 42.61 39.77
C VAL A 455 39.20 44.14 39.85
N GLY A 456 38.01 44.71 39.68
CA GLY A 456 37.70 46.11 39.90
C GLY A 456 36.74 46.27 41.07
N LEU A 457 36.72 47.45 41.68
CA LEU A 457 35.83 47.75 42.78
C LEU A 457 35.38 49.21 42.73
N LEU A 458 34.08 49.41 42.85
CA LEU A 458 33.47 50.71 43.07
C LEU A 458 32.55 50.66 44.30
N GLN A 459 32.55 51.76 45.03
CA GLN A 459 31.65 52.01 46.14
C GLN A 459 30.67 53.11 45.73
N TYR A 460 29.44 53.05 46.20
CA TYR A 460 28.45 54.10 45.92
C TYR A 460 27.68 54.53 47.15
N SER A 461 27.16 55.75 47.10
CA SER A 461 26.14 56.27 48.01
C SER A 461 25.29 57.28 47.24
N THR A 462 25.32 58.58 47.58
CA THR A 462 24.78 59.65 46.73
C THR A 462 25.65 59.89 45.48
N GLU A 463 26.90 59.46 45.52
CA GLU A 463 27.87 59.53 44.42
C GLU A 463 28.58 58.19 44.28
N VAL A 464 29.17 57.92 43.11
CA VAL A 464 29.93 56.69 42.84
C VAL A 464 31.42 56.98 42.88
N ARG A 465 32.17 56.21 43.66
CA ARG A 465 33.62 56.26 43.77
C ARG A 465 34.24 54.95 43.30
N THR A 466 35.04 55.00 42.24
CA THR A 466 35.89 53.87 41.83
C THR A 466 37.07 53.77 42.80
N GLU A 467 37.17 52.68 43.56
CA GLU A 467 38.29 52.45 44.49
C GLU A 467 39.51 51.92 43.73
N PHE A 468 39.29 51.00 42.78
CA PHE A 468 40.30 50.58 41.81
C PHE A 468 39.70 49.92 40.58
N THR A 469 40.43 49.94 39.47
CA THR A 469 40.00 49.42 38.17
C THR A 469 40.60 48.04 37.88
N LEU A 470 40.08 47.33 36.87
CA LEU A 470 40.52 45.97 36.49
C LEU A 470 42.01 45.89 36.12
N ARG A 471 42.64 47.01 35.76
CA ARG A 471 44.07 47.10 35.42
C ARG A 471 44.97 47.59 36.55
N GLN A 472 44.41 48.12 37.65
CA GLN A 472 45.20 48.88 38.63
C GLN A 472 46.12 47.99 39.48
N PHE A 473 45.64 46.81 39.86
CA PHE A 473 46.40 45.88 40.70
C PHE A 473 46.54 44.52 40.01
N SER A 474 47.66 43.84 40.30
CA SER A 474 47.96 42.49 39.79
C SER A 474 48.22 41.48 40.91
N SER A 475 47.82 41.80 42.15
CA SER A 475 48.05 40.96 43.32
C SER A 475 46.90 41.09 44.32
N ALA A 476 46.42 39.95 44.84
CA ALA A 476 45.41 39.87 45.89
C ALA A 476 45.81 40.69 47.13
N ARG A 477 47.09 40.66 47.49
CA ARG A 477 47.61 41.37 48.67
C ARG A 477 47.38 42.87 48.59
N ASP A 478 47.63 43.48 47.43
CA ASP A 478 47.49 44.93 47.24
C ASP A 478 46.02 45.34 47.13
N MET A 479 45.19 44.52 46.48
CA MET A 479 43.75 44.71 46.44
C MET A 479 43.13 44.65 47.85
N LYS A 480 43.47 43.65 48.67
CA LYS A 480 43.00 43.56 50.07
C LYS A 480 43.44 44.76 50.91
N LYS A 481 44.65 45.27 50.68
CA LYS A 481 45.12 46.50 51.33
C LYS A 481 44.25 47.69 50.92
N ALA A 482 43.95 47.85 49.63
CA ALA A 482 43.05 48.89 49.14
C ALA A 482 41.63 48.76 49.74
N VAL A 483 41.07 47.54 49.75
CA VAL A 483 39.77 47.23 50.37
C VAL A 483 39.76 47.62 51.83
N SER A 484 40.76 47.21 52.63
CA SER A 484 40.84 47.55 54.06
C SER A 484 40.85 49.06 54.34
N GLN A 485 41.36 49.87 53.40
CA GLN A 485 41.46 51.33 53.50
C GLN A 485 40.23 52.08 52.96
N MET A 486 39.25 51.37 52.39
CA MET A 486 38.00 51.98 51.94
C MET A 486 37.29 52.70 53.09
N LYS A 487 36.91 53.94 52.84
CA LYS A 487 36.14 54.79 53.77
C LYS A 487 34.66 54.69 53.44
N TYR A 488 33.86 54.40 54.46
CA TYR A 488 32.40 54.43 54.40
C TYR A 488 31.89 55.84 54.07
N MET A 489 30.81 55.92 53.29
CA MET A 489 30.27 57.19 52.78
C MET A 489 29.05 57.67 53.57
N GLY A 490 28.16 56.76 54.00
CA GLY A 490 27.05 57.02 54.91
C GLY A 490 25.99 58.00 54.40
N ARG A 491 25.78 58.11 53.08
CA ARG A 491 24.81 59.03 52.44
C ARG A 491 23.66 58.27 51.75
N GLY A 492 23.06 58.82 50.68
CA GLY A 492 21.96 58.17 49.93
C GLY A 492 22.40 56.88 49.24
N SER A 493 21.50 56.22 48.51
CA SER A 493 21.79 54.96 47.80
C SER A 493 21.36 55.06 46.32
N MET A 494 22.28 55.53 45.47
CA MET A 494 22.08 55.69 44.02
C MET A 494 22.57 54.43 43.27
N THR A 495 21.86 53.32 43.45
CA THR A 495 22.21 52.00 42.89
C THR A 495 22.18 52.02 41.36
N GLY A 496 21.21 52.70 40.74
CA GLY A 496 21.10 52.84 39.29
C GLY A 496 22.32 53.52 38.68
N LEU A 497 22.79 54.61 39.30
CA LEU A 497 24.01 55.31 38.92
C LEU A 497 25.26 54.42 39.08
N ALA A 498 25.32 53.59 40.11
CA ALA A 498 26.41 52.65 40.32
C ALA A 498 26.45 51.57 39.22
N LEU A 499 25.30 51.02 38.84
CA LEU A 499 25.16 50.07 37.73
C LEU A 499 25.53 50.72 36.39
N LYS A 500 25.14 51.98 36.17
CA LYS A 500 25.57 52.75 35.00
C LYS A 500 27.10 52.87 34.91
N GLN A 501 27.76 53.27 36.00
CA GLN A 501 29.22 53.41 36.05
C GLN A 501 29.92 52.05 35.83
N MET A 502 29.38 50.97 36.42
CA MET A 502 29.88 49.60 36.26
C MET A 502 29.84 49.20 34.78
N PHE A 503 28.71 49.40 34.12
CA PHE A 503 28.49 49.04 32.72
C PHE A 503 29.29 49.91 31.74
N GLU A 504 29.13 51.25 31.81
CA GLU A 504 29.69 52.17 30.82
C GLU A 504 31.19 52.42 31.01
N ARG A 505 31.75 52.10 32.20
CA ARG A 505 33.14 52.44 32.53
C ARG A 505 33.93 51.26 33.05
N SER A 506 33.50 50.58 34.12
CA SER A 506 34.32 49.55 34.77
C SER A 506 34.61 48.35 33.86
N PHE A 507 33.66 47.93 33.02
CA PHE A 507 33.83 46.84 32.04
C PHE A 507 34.35 47.27 30.66
N THR A 508 34.97 48.45 30.58
CA THR A 508 35.61 48.91 29.34
C THR A 508 37.04 48.37 29.22
N GLU A 509 37.50 48.19 27.99
CA GLU A 509 38.90 47.82 27.72
C GLU A 509 39.87 48.88 28.24
N THR A 510 39.47 50.15 28.20
CA THR A 510 40.24 51.26 28.77
C THR A 510 40.47 51.12 30.27
N GLU A 511 39.54 50.51 31.01
CA GLU A 511 39.68 50.28 32.46
C GLU A 511 40.20 48.88 32.81
N GLY A 512 40.58 48.09 31.80
CA GLY A 512 41.29 46.81 31.99
C GLY A 512 40.46 45.56 31.72
N ALA A 513 39.19 45.69 31.33
CA ALA A 513 38.41 44.55 30.87
C ALA A 513 39.03 43.96 29.60
N ARG A 514 38.93 42.66 29.42
CA ARG A 514 39.40 42.00 28.20
C ARG A 514 38.38 42.17 27.07
N PRO A 515 38.83 42.20 25.79
CA PRO A 515 37.95 42.32 24.65
C PRO A 515 36.88 41.23 24.64
N LEU A 516 35.66 41.55 24.19
CA LEU A 516 34.56 40.58 24.11
C LEU A 516 34.93 39.35 23.25
N SER A 517 35.78 39.54 22.22
CA SER A 517 36.28 38.45 21.37
C SER A 517 37.14 37.42 22.11
N ALA A 518 37.67 37.74 23.30
CA ALA A 518 38.42 36.79 24.12
C ALA A 518 37.50 35.79 24.84
N ASN A 519 36.18 35.99 24.80
CA ASN A 519 35.15 35.19 25.47
C ASN A 519 35.44 34.97 26.97
N VAL A 520 35.95 36.01 27.64
CA VAL A 520 36.22 35.99 29.08
C VAL A 520 34.95 36.36 29.82
N PRO A 521 34.51 35.56 30.80
CA PRO A 521 33.35 35.89 31.62
C PRO A 521 33.51 37.23 32.33
N ARG A 522 32.46 38.05 32.28
CA ARG A 522 32.36 39.33 32.98
C ARG A 522 31.32 39.20 34.08
N ILE A 523 31.75 39.35 35.32
CA ILE A 523 30.89 39.13 36.50
C ILE A 523 30.87 40.40 37.35
N SER A 524 29.68 40.85 37.74
CA SER A 524 29.48 41.92 38.71
C SER A 524 28.87 41.35 39.98
N ILE A 525 29.42 41.69 41.15
CA ILE A 525 28.82 41.37 42.45
C ILE A 525 28.34 42.68 43.07
N VAL A 526 27.04 42.79 43.27
CA VAL A 526 26.36 43.99 43.77
C VAL A 526 25.92 43.75 45.20
N PHE A 527 26.48 44.50 46.14
CA PHE A 527 26.02 44.55 47.53
C PHE A 527 25.09 45.73 47.70
N THR A 528 23.87 45.49 48.17
CA THR A 528 22.89 46.55 48.46
C THR A 528 21.90 46.08 49.51
N ASP A 529 21.22 47.03 50.18
CA ASP A 529 20.04 46.75 50.99
C ASP A 529 18.73 47.00 50.20
N GLY A 530 18.80 47.01 48.86
CA GLY A 530 17.64 47.03 47.97
C GLY A 530 16.73 48.25 48.15
N ARG A 531 17.28 49.41 48.53
CA ARG A 531 16.52 50.67 48.70
C ARG A 531 17.08 51.76 47.81
N ALA A 532 17.15 51.50 46.50
CA ALA A 532 17.61 52.49 45.55
C ALA A 532 16.73 53.75 45.59
N GLN A 533 17.37 54.90 45.38
CA GLN A 533 16.71 56.21 45.28
C GLN A 533 16.58 56.66 43.81
N ASP A 534 16.96 55.79 42.87
CA ASP A 534 17.00 55.99 41.43
C ASP A 534 16.61 54.69 40.68
N GLU A 535 16.43 54.80 39.36
CA GLU A 535 16.00 53.67 38.51
C GLU A 535 17.12 52.65 38.28
N VAL A 536 16.92 51.40 38.73
CA VAL A 536 17.90 50.29 38.61
C VAL A 536 17.69 49.42 37.37
N SER A 537 16.43 49.20 37.01
CA SER A 537 16.00 48.23 35.98
C SER A 537 16.67 48.45 34.61
N GLU A 538 16.78 49.70 34.16
CA GLU A 538 17.35 50.03 32.85
C GLU A 538 18.81 49.58 32.73
N TRP A 539 19.63 49.95 33.72
CA TRP A 539 21.07 49.71 33.69
C TRP A 539 21.40 48.25 33.99
N ALA A 540 20.69 47.61 34.90
CA ALA A 540 20.78 46.17 35.12
C ALA A 540 20.48 45.39 33.83
N ALA A 541 19.38 45.73 33.14
CA ALA A 541 19.00 45.04 31.91
C ALA A 541 20.00 45.27 30.76
N ARG A 542 20.58 46.46 30.63
CA ARG A 542 21.64 46.74 29.64
C ARG A 542 22.90 45.92 29.91
N ALA A 543 23.35 45.88 31.17
CA ALA A 543 24.51 45.09 31.58
C ALA A 543 24.29 43.59 31.31
N LYS A 544 23.14 43.04 31.73
CA LYS A 544 22.75 41.64 31.47
C LYS A 544 22.77 41.28 29.98
N ARG A 545 22.15 42.12 29.13
CA ARG A 545 22.15 41.92 27.67
C ARG A 545 23.53 41.99 27.02
N SER A 546 24.51 42.63 27.66
CA SER A 546 25.88 42.69 27.18
C SER A 546 26.74 41.48 27.57
N GLY A 547 26.16 40.50 28.28
CA GLY A 547 26.86 39.31 28.75
C GLY A 547 27.57 39.50 30.10
N ILE A 548 27.23 40.55 30.86
CA ILE A 548 27.69 40.69 32.24
C ILE A 548 26.71 39.93 33.15
N ILE A 549 27.24 38.96 33.89
CA ILE A 549 26.49 38.22 34.89
C ILE A 549 26.51 39.04 36.19
N ILE A 550 25.33 39.38 36.70
CA ILE A 550 25.18 40.20 37.90
C ILE A 550 24.65 39.33 39.04
N TYR A 551 25.44 39.20 40.10
CA TYR A 551 25.05 38.63 41.38
C TYR A 551 24.60 39.75 42.31
N ALA A 552 23.35 39.71 42.77
CA ALA A 552 22.82 40.67 43.73
C ALA A 552 22.81 40.05 45.13
N ILE A 553 23.51 40.68 46.07
CA ILE A 553 23.60 40.26 47.46
C ILE A 553 22.91 41.31 48.33
N GLY A 554 21.73 40.94 48.81
CA GLY A 554 20.94 41.71 49.77
C GLY A 554 21.48 41.55 51.18
N ILE A 555 21.77 42.67 51.87
CA ILE A 555 22.19 42.62 53.29
C ILE A 555 21.10 43.20 54.19
N GLY A 556 20.76 42.47 55.25
CA GLY A 556 19.82 42.93 56.27
C GLY A 556 18.39 43.06 55.74
N LYS A 557 17.80 44.27 55.78
CA LYS A 557 16.38 44.50 55.40
C LYS A 557 16.23 44.80 53.90
N ALA A 558 16.84 43.98 53.07
CA ALA A 558 16.84 44.18 51.64
C ALA A 558 15.47 43.95 50.99
N ILE A 559 15.13 44.73 49.97
CA ILE A 559 13.87 44.57 49.22
C ILE A 559 14.08 43.57 48.09
N GLU A 560 13.29 42.51 48.09
CA GLU A 560 13.50 41.39 47.19
C GLU A 560 13.20 41.70 45.73
N GLU A 561 12.15 42.47 45.48
CA GLU A 561 11.77 42.88 44.15
C GLU A 561 12.90 43.68 43.46
N GLU A 562 13.58 44.57 44.18
CA GLU A 562 14.67 45.38 43.62
C GLU A 562 15.91 44.52 43.31
N LEU A 563 16.25 43.59 44.20
CA LEU A 563 17.37 42.67 43.98
C LEU A 563 17.11 41.75 42.78
N LEU A 564 15.86 41.30 42.58
CA LEU A 564 15.47 40.50 41.41
C LEU A 564 15.67 41.28 40.10
N GLU A 565 15.39 42.59 40.10
CA GLU A 565 15.62 43.44 38.92
C GLU A 565 17.12 43.55 38.59
N ILE A 566 17.97 43.59 39.62
CA ILE A 566 19.43 43.70 39.48
C ILE A 566 20.05 42.37 39.05
N ALA A 567 19.69 41.26 39.70
CA ALA A 567 20.27 39.94 39.49
C ALA A 567 20.05 39.41 38.06
N SER A 568 20.94 38.54 37.61
CA SER A 568 20.81 37.82 36.33
C SER A 568 19.92 36.59 36.44
N GLU A 569 19.40 36.12 35.30
CA GLU A 569 18.64 34.87 35.26
C GLU A 569 19.58 33.66 35.17
N PRO A 570 19.24 32.53 35.82
CA PRO A 570 18.08 32.35 36.67
C PRO A 570 18.29 32.98 38.05
N SER A 571 17.25 33.63 38.60
CA SER A 571 17.35 34.39 39.87
C SER A 571 17.85 33.56 41.05
N TYR A 572 17.43 32.29 41.17
CA TYR A 572 17.85 31.39 42.27
C TYR A 572 19.37 31.13 42.33
N LYS A 573 20.11 31.41 41.24
CA LYS A 573 21.58 31.30 41.21
C LYS A 573 22.31 32.61 41.49
N HIS A 574 21.67 33.75 41.18
CA HIS A 574 22.32 35.05 41.14
C HIS A 574 21.83 36.02 42.21
N LEU A 575 20.87 35.61 43.03
CA LEU A 575 20.30 36.44 44.08
C LEU A 575 20.50 35.76 45.43
N PHE A 576 21.11 36.50 46.36
CA PHE A 576 21.42 36.01 47.69
C PHE A 576 20.98 36.99 48.76
N TYR A 577 20.51 36.47 49.89
CA TYR A 577 20.24 37.25 51.10
C TYR A 577 21.21 36.87 52.21
N ALA A 578 21.82 37.87 52.82
CA ALA A 578 22.66 37.71 53.99
C ALA A 578 22.12 38.56 55.13
N GLU A 579 21.61 37.92 56.17
CA GLU A 579 21.25 38.60 57.42
C GLU A 579 22.47 38.75 58.35
N ASP A 580 23.47 37.87 58.23
CA ASP A 580 24.67 37.83 59.07
C ASP A 580 25.93 37.26 58.37
N PHE A 581 27.04 37.16 59.12
CA PHE A 581 28.33 36.67 58.63
C PHE A 581 28.35 35.17 58.29
N THR A 582 27.42 34.37 58.83
CA THR A 582 27.39 32.92 58.53
C THR A 582 26.87 32.68 57.13
N ALA A 583 25.81 33.39 56.73
CA ALA A 583 25.31 33.38 55.36
C ALA A 583 26.36 33.88 54.35
N MET A 584 27.24 34.80 54.76
CA MET A 584 28.33 35.31 53.92
C MET A 584 29.38 34.24 53.56
N GLU A 585 29.65 33.27 54.43
CA GLU A 585 30.58 32.18 54.10
C GLU A 585 29.96 31.21 53.09
N ASP A 586 28.69 30.85 53.28
CA ASP A 586 27.92 30.01 52.36
C ASP A 586 27.78 30.65 50.97
N ILE A 587 27.48 31.96 50.93
CA ILE A 587 27.41 32.73 49.67
C ILE A 587 28.77 32.76 48.97
N SER A 588 29.87 32.85 49.73
CA SER A 588 31.21 32.81 49.16
C SER A 588 31.51 31.46 48.48
N GLU A 589 31.13 30.35 49.10
CA GLU A 589 31.30 29.01 48.50
C GLU A 589 30.41 28.81 47.27
N GLU A 590 29.14 29.20 47.35
CA GLU A 590 28.22 29.10 46.21
C GLU A 590 28.72 29.96 45.04
N LEU A 591 29.11 31.20 45.31
CA LEU A 591 29.66 32.10 44.29
C LEU A 591 30.94 31.55 43.65
N ARG A 592 31.81 30.87 44.43
CA ARG A 592 32.99 30.17 43.88
C ARG A 592 32.57 29.06 42.91
N ALA A 593 31.57 28.25 43.28
CA ALA A 593 31.04 27.19 42.42
C ALA A 593 30.41 27.76 41.13
N GLN A 594 29.67 28.86 41.23
CA GLN A 594 29.06 29.50 40.08
C GLN A 594 30.09 30.18 39.14
N ILE A 595 31.13 30.81 39.70
CA ILE A 595 32.27 31.31 38.92
C ILE A 595 32.96 30.17 38.16
N CYS A 596 33.08 28.99 38.80
CA CYS A 596 33.55 27.77 38.16
C CYS A 596 32.68 27.33 36.97
N GLU A 597 31.36 27.33 37.13
CA GLU A 597 30.40 26.99 36.06
C GLU A 597 30.54 27.95 34.87
N ALA A 598 30.55 29.26 35.12
CA ALA A 598 30.68 30.29 34.08
C ALA A 598 31.98 30.16 33.28
N LEU A 599 33.08 29.81 33.94
CA LEU A 599 34.37 29.55 33.27
C LEU A 599 34.33 28.28 32.41
N THR A 600 33.58 27.26 32.83
CA THR A 600 33.43 25.99 32.09
C THR A 600 32.62 26.19 30.80
N GLU A 601 31.51 26.94 30.86
CA GLU A 601 30.67 27.25 29.70
C GLU A 601 31.42 28.06 28.63
N SER A 602 32.23 29.03 29.06
CA SER A 602 33.06 29.84 28.15
C SER A 602 34.09 29.01 27.38
N ALA A 603 34.64 27.95 27.99
CA ALA A 603 35.58 27.03 27.36
C ALA A 603 34.89 26.14 26.30
N HIS A 604 33.70 25.63 26.59
CA HIS A 604 32.94 24.79 25.66
C HIS A 604 32.46 25.54 24.41
N GLN A 605 32.14 26.83 24.52
CA GLN A 605 31.79 27.66 23.36
C GLN A 605 33.00 27.87 22.41
N GLN A 606 34.21 28.03 22.96
CA GLN A 606 35.44 28.14 22.16
C GLN A 606 35.75 26.85 21.38
N GLU A 607 35.48 25.67 21.95
CA GLU A 607 35.64 24.40 21.24
C GLU A 607 34.63 24.19 20.11
N ARG A 608 33.37 24.63 20.29
CA ARG A 608 32.34 24.54 19.23
C ARG A 608 32.69 25.39 18.02
N LEU A 609 33.24 26.59 18.22
CA LEU A 609 33.69 27.49 17.14
C LEU A 609 34.93 26.95 16.40
N ARG A 610 35.78 26.13 17.04
CA ARG A 610 36.94 25.50 16.40
C ARG A 610 36.58 24.32 15.50
N LYS A 611 35.44 23.64 15.73
CA LYS A 611 34.97 22.53 14.89
C LYS A 611 34.34 22.99 13.56
N THR A 612 34.14 24.29 13.38
CA THR A 612 33.64 24.90 12.14
C THR A 612 34.75 25.71 11.45
N GLY A 613 35.79 25.02 10.96
CA GLY A 613 36.80 25.56 10.04
C GLY A 613 36.68 24.89 8.66
N PRO A 614 36.97 25.57 7.54
CA PRO A 614 36.56 25.13 6.21
C PRO A 614 37.47 24.00 5.67
N GLN A 615 36.87 22.90 5.22
CA GLN A 615 37.53 21.91 4.35
C GLN A 615 37.09 22.07 2.88
N PRO A 616 37.97 21.70 1.92
CA PRO A 616 37.93 22.18 0.54
C PRO A 616 36.94 21.42 -0.33
N SER A 617 36.40 22.14 -1.30
CA SER A 617 35.53 21.68 -2.36
C SER A 617 36.24 20.71 -3.33
N GLY A 618 35.58 19.58 -3.58
CA GLY A 618 35.84 18.67 -4.70
C GLY A 618 34.53 17.96 -5.06
N PRO A 619 34.16 17.80 -6.34
CA PRO A 619 32.79 17.52 -6.74
C PRO A 619 32.55 16.01 -6.82
N GLU A 620 31.65 15.49 -5.99
CA GLU A 620 31.04 14.17 -6.25
C GLU A 620 29.55 14.33 -6.52
N SER A 621 29.22 14.00 -7.77
CA SER A 621 27.87 13.87 -8.30
C SER A 621 27.11 12.84 -7.46
N THR A 622 26.07 13.29 -6.75
CA THR A 622 25.12 12.41 -6.07
C THR A 622 23.74 12.66 -6.64
N THR A 623 23.28 11.70 -7.44
CA THR A 623 21.90 11.57 -7.90
C THR A 623 21.04 11.20 -6.69
N ILE A 624 20.13 12.09 -6.28
CA ILE A 624 19.20 11.84 -5.17
C ILE A 624 18.00 11.05 -5.71
N ALA A 625 17.83 9.81 -5.24
CA ALA A 625 16.57 9.09 -5.34
C ALA A 625 15.65 9.54 -4.18
N ILE A 626 14.43 9.93 -4.51
CA ILE A 626 13.41 10.41 -3.55
C ILE A 626 12.79 9.19 -2.85
N THR A 627 13.40 8.77 -1.75
CA THR A 627 12.75 8.07 -0.63
C THR A 627 13.73 8.14 0.53
N ASP A 628 13.38 8.92 1.56
CA ASP A 628 13.84 8.84 2.96
C ASP A 628 14.04 10.23 3.60
N VAL A 629 12.92 10.93 3.84
CA VAL A 629 12.87 12.04 4.81
C VAL A 629 11.57 11.93 5.62
N ILE A 630 11.46 10.95 6.51
CA ILE A 630 10.58 11.03 7.68
C ILE A 630 11.21 10.24 8.84
N ALA A 631 12.03 10.90 9.65
CA ALA A 631 12.24 10.55 11.07
C ALA A 631 13.02 11.67 11.79
N CYS A 632 12.32 12.67 12.33
CA CYS A 632 12.72 13.44 13.52
C CYS A 632 11.56 14.34 13.97
N PRO A 633 10.87 14.06 15.09
CA PRO A 633 10.07 15.05 15.80
C PRO A 633 10.88 15.61 16.99
N ASN A 634 10.92 16.95 17.07
CA ASN A 634 10.86 17.77 18.29
C ASN A 634 11.77 19.01 18.20
N LEU A 635 11.21 20.09 17.66
CA LEU A 635 11.55 21.44 18.10
C LEU A 635 10.25 22.16 18.42
N ALA A 636 9.91 22.16 19.72
CA ALA A 636 8.83 22.97 20.25
C ALA A 636 9.28 24.44 20.23
N VAL A 637 8.67 25.25 19.37
CA VAL A 637 8.73 26.71 19.47
C VAL A 637 7.40 27.19 20.04
N HIS A 638 7.49 27.70 21.25
CA HIS A 638 6.44 28.42 21.97
C HIS A 638 6.04 29.67 21.18
N HIS A 639 4.77 29.78 20.75
CA HIS A 639 4.16 31.10 20.52
C HIS A 639 2.97 31.28 21.44
N LYS A 640 3.15 32.25 22.34
CA LYS A 640 2.21 32.78 23.32
C LYS A 640 1.30 33.78 22.60
N TYR A 641 0.02 33.46 22.44
CA TYR A 641 -0.99 34.42 21.99
C TYR A 641 -1.63 35.12 23.19
N LEU A 642 -1.46 36.44 23.24
CA LEU A 642 -2.34 37.39 23.93
C LEU A 642 -3.51 37.68 22.99
N PHE A 643 -4.76 37.62 23.48
CA PHE A 643 -5.84 38.57 23.18
C PHE A 643 -7.05 38.31 24.09
N GLU A 644 -7.55 39.41 24.66
CA GLU A 644 -8.66 39.54 25.61
C GLU A 644 -10.04 39.41 24.95
N ASP A 645 -10.98 38.89 25.75
CA ASP A 645 -12.41 39.19 25.94
C ASP A 645 -13.32 39.67 24.79
N SER A 646 -14.47 38.98 24.65
CA SER A 646 -15.81 39.59 24.92
C SER A 646 -16.99 38.61 24.79
N HIS A 647 -17.82 38.61 25.86
CA HIS A 647 -19.23 38.23 26.10
C HIS A 647 -20.12 37.63 24.97
N THR A 648 -21.05 36.68 25.20
CA THR A 648 -22.28 36.75 26.04
C THR A 648 -23.10 35.44 25.99
N HIS A 649 -23.73 35.05 27.12
CA HIS A 649 -25.06 34.40 27.34
C HIS A 649 -25.57 33.23 26.47
N SER A 650 -26.29 32.19 26.92
CA SER A 650 -27.03 31.77 28.14
C SER A 650 -27.52 30.33 27.85
N THR A 651 -27.48 29.33 28.74
CA THR A 651 -28.58 29.00 29.67
C THR A 651 -28.26 27.72 30.46
N ARG A 652 -28.83 27.68 31.67
CA ARG A 652 -28.79 26.68 32.75
C ARG A 652 -29.10 25.22 32.34
N THR A 653 -28.43 24.27 33.00
CA THR A 653 -29.09 23.33 33.95
C THR A 653 -28.10 22.64 34.89
N THR A 654 -28.61 22.32 36.08
CA THR A 654 -27.93 21.91 37.32
C THR A 654 -27.68 20.40 37.41
N ALA A 655 -26.51 19.96 37.93
CA ALA A 655 -26.38 18.82 38.87
C ALA A 655 -24.94 18.61 39.39
N LYS A 656 -24.85 18.04 40.59
CA LYS A 656 -23.72 17.82 41.51
C LYS A 656 -22.61 16.86 41.04
N ALA A 657 -21.37 17.24 41.39
CA ALA A 657 -20.21 16.47 41.89
C ALA A 657 -20.09 14.94 41.69
N SER A 658 -18.98 14.48 41.08
CA SER A 658 -17.98 13.55 41.67
C SER A 658 -16.94 13.03 40.63
N LYS A 659 -15.71 12.85 41.15
CA LYS A 659 -14.45 12.23 40.67
C LYS A 659 -14.43 11.16 39.56
N ASP A 660 -13.28 11.17 38.87
CA ASP A 660 -12.53 10.10 38.17
C ASP A 660 -13.12 9.43 36.93
N LYS A 661 -12.52 9.72 35.75
CA LYS A 661 -11.67 8.78 34.98
C LYS A 661 -11.30 9.33 33.60
N ASP A 662 -10.03 9.13 33.25
CA ASP A 662 -9.48 9.27 31.91
C ASP A 662 -10.28 8.49 30.86
N GLN A 663 -10.66 9.16 29.77
CA GLN A 663 -10.98 8.53 28.50
C GLN A 663 -10.71 9.51 27.34
N CYS A 664 -9.58 9.31 26.66
CA CYS A 664 -9.36 9.87 25.33
C CYS A 664 -10.40 9.27 24.36
N LYS A 665 -11.20 10.12 23.71
CA LYS A 665 -11.94 9.76 22.49
C LYS A 665 -11.33 10.53 21.32
N CYS A 666 -10.77 9.78 20.37
CA CYS A 666 -10.36 10.27 19.07
C CYS A 666 -11.60 10.43 18.18
N GLU A 667 -11.87 11.63 17.69
CA GLU A 667 -12.82 11.86 16.59
C GLU A 667 -12.13 12.51 15.39
N ASN A 668 -12.00 11.68 14.35
CA ASN A 668 -12.07 11.95 12.91
C ASN A 668 -11.05 12.88 12.21
N LEU A 669 -10.05 12.22 11.63
CA LEU A 669 -9.01 12.72 10.72
C LEU A 669 -9.51 13.21 9.33
N VAL A 670 -10.75 12.92 8.96
CA VAL A 670 -11.27 13.12 7.59
C VAL A 670 -11.68 14.58 7.32
N THR A 671 -12.07 15.32 8.35
CA THR A 671 -12.46 16.74 8.23
C THR A 671 -11.28 17.67 8.03
N PHE A 672 -10.09 17.31 8.51
CA PHE A 672 -8.87 18.13 8.38
C PHE A 672 -8.22 18.00 6.99
N GLN A 673 -8.27 16.79 6.39
CA GLN A 673 -7.78 16.57 5.02
C GLN A 673 -8.56 17.38 3.97
N ASN A 674 -9.89 17.51 4.15
CA ASN A 674 -10.73 18.26 3.22
C ASN A 674 -10.51 19.78 3.29
N TYR A 675 -10.09 20.32 4.45
CA TYR A 675 -9.77 21.74 4.59
C TYR A 675 -8.39 22.08 4.00
N ALA A 676 -7.39 21.23 4.25
CA ALA A 676 -6.04 21.40 3.71
C ALA A 676 -5.99 21.29 2.17
N THR A 677 -6.79 20.38 1.59
CA THR A 677 -6.86 20.20 0.12
C THR A 677 -7.49 21.42 -0.58
N ASN A 678 -8.43 22.11 0.08
CA ASN A 678 -9.10 23.28 -0.48
C ASN A 678 -8.23 24.55 -0.45
N GLU A 679 -7.39 24.71 0.57
CA GLU A 679 -6.45 25.85 0.64
C GLU A 679 -5.20 25.66 -0.23
N VAL A 680 -4.73 24.42 -0.40
CA VAL A 680 -3.67 24.12 -1.39
C VAL A 680 -4.18 24.43 -2.81
N ARG A 681 -5.43 24.08 -3.14
CA ARG A 681 -6.02 24.38 -4.46
C ARG A 681 -6.18 25.88 -4.73
N LYS A 682 -6.44 26.69 -3.70
CA LYS A 682 -6.47 28.17 -3.81
C LYS A 682 -5.08 28.78 -3.98
N LEU A 683 -4.04 28.18 -3.42
CA LEU A 683 -2.65 28.63 -3.57
C LEU A 683 -2.08 28.26 -4.95
N THR A 684 -2.41 27.10 -5.51
CA THR A 684 -1.96 26.69 -6.86
C THR A 684 -2.60 27.52 -7.99
N GLN A 685 -3.79 28.09 -7.77
CA GLN A 685 -4.47 28.96 -8.75
C GLN A 685 -3.96 30.41 -8.79
N ARG A 686 -3.07 30.81 -7.86
CA ARG A 686 -2.46 32.15 -7.84
C ARG A 686 -1.06 32.22 -8.48
N TYR A 687 -0.47 31.10 -8.88
CA TYR A 687 0.90 31.05 -9.44
C TYR A 687 0.98 30.50 -10.87
N ILE A 688 -0.16 30.32 -11.56
CA ILE A 688 -0.22 29.93 -12.98
C ILE A 688 -1.08 30.97 -13.69
N LEU A 689 -0.54 32.19 -13.86
CA LEU A 689 -0.95 33.23 -14.82
C LEU A 689 -0.03 34.46 -14.61
N SER A 690 1.26 34.30 -14.89
CA SER A 690 2.17 35.38 -15.28
C SER A 690 3.44 34.75 -15.85
N GLU A 691 3.60 34.94 -17.16
CA GLU A 691 4.63 34.44 -18.10
C GLU A 691 4.52 32.98 -18.58
#